data_AF-G4YSV1-F1
#
_entry.id   AF-G4YSV1-F1
#
_cell.length_a   1.000
_cell.length_b   1.000
_cell.length_c   1.000
_cell.angle_alpha   90.00
_cell.angle_beta   90.00
_cell.angle_gamma   90.00
#
_symmetry.space_group_name_H-M   'P 1'
#
loop_
_entity.id
_entity.type
_entity.pdbx_description
1 polymer ?
#
loop_
_entity_poly.entity_id
_entity_poly.type
_entity_poly.pdbx_seq_one_letter_code
_entity_poly.pdbx_strand_id
1 'polypeptide(L)'
;MQRRKYFRLVRGASSPDTQGNVESLRLGEGANLDDFREVLLSKRAELQLSPVLRASAIKVFVNNEARTPIDRKQTFDDYGENYDDPLIVRVPEVWYQLEDASTRAAFAGTRPRPAPLPEEDTVEALLNVAYDANRDVLAGFVPSQLVAYENQASADANDPLSVTLTLTSRGRTRETPLIVKVAPTRLPIDIGEEQNESERQELQRYQEQGDLIAVNCKDYCDQILDKVDYYYKYYDGKTLPFICVQGSSGMGKSQLAFALGGRRPYFYWLGVSGGVGGQVLYGNFTSISTAFLQCVRLDQPNDAKTNDVLDTSSRFYGRDLWTCGFLRALLEHCDLSTSKMIRFEEPVTLQVEKCNQKAVRTVIDKVKKKGKQVPFFVLDEMAPDSRGGTNEAAFQRNVFRVCGLLVMVMGTDSKITNLVNHSHGSSGSPHQWMSVVPRFPSYQIMLFTPTEMELWPRVSARYPVVDIIVRRSRGRFSRSFIVGAVECFQRDFSIELSDLLDAAFSHVCSDAHKTKMFLKPIGGKVSQLVAISYTNAVGDVEDSTAITSVNTMGVGGPALKKRRVQVKSSGMHEHFANLVDEEITDVAVSAQQLMIGDVAWEPKCSFASIVDDMLLYLAILGGKTYPSYYDRVSGTYHSTKQIFSIVNPDEYVIHENTQAPTLDFKRYENMVAHAIFSSSRRNGVRGIPFSDFLPCFLGEFEDKIWMKEVLMVVETESDSNGRLIDASNLLEGYDAGGLAERTIPFLAPPNTEWPQPILDTNTDGGCKFGHLIRTVNEERCDVYVQDLAKKEKAMFVCECKYREEKIDVGVVTGILDGLQKRWGEEWKVVVVICTELTNFRAWKRQNIGCVKFKRSKRAGRMIANWVFQPKPKERVKLAIIIQTGLIT
;
A
#
# COMPACT_ATOMS: atom_id res chain seq x y z
N MET A 1 31.36 -51.21 -45.84
CA MET A 1 32.71 -51.40 -45.24
C MET A 1 32.70 -50.82 -43.82
N GLN A 2 33.47 -51.31 -42.84
CA GLN A 2 33.57 -50.65 -41.52
C GLN A 2 34.79 -49.71 -41.49
N ARG A 3 34.58 -48.43 -41.15
CA ARG A 3 35.64 -47.42 -41.01
C ARG A 3 35.96 -47.18 -39.52
N ARG A 4 37.25 -47.03 -39.19
CA ARG A 4 37.70 -46.70 -37.83
C ARG A 4 37.55 -45.20 -37.61
N LYS A 5 36.86 -44.81 -36.54
CA LYS A 5 36.70 -43.42 -36.12
C LYS A 5 37.36 -43.18 -34.76
N TYR A 6 38.16 -42.13 -34.67
CA TYR A 6 38.86 -41.69 -33.46
C TYR A 6 38.03 -40.66 -32.71
N PHE A 7 37.96 -40.81 -31.38
CA PHE A 7 37.23 -39.89 -30.53
C PHE A 7 37.92 -39.72 -29.18
N ARG A 8 37.68 -38.56 -28.54
CA ARG A 8 38.08 -38.26 -27.17
C ARG A 8 36.82 -38.15 -26.32
N LEU A 9 36.79 -38.90 -25.23
CA LEU A 9 35.71 -38.84 -24.24
C LEU A 9 35.96 -37.66 -23.29
N VAL A 10 34.97 -36.79 -23.14
CA VAL A 10 34.98 -35.66 -22.20
C VAL A 10 33.79 -35.79 -21.26
N ARG A 11 34.00 -35.60 -19.96
CA ARG A 11 32.97 -35.74 -18.92
C ARG A 11 32.61 -34.38 -18.35
N GLY A 12 31.32 -34.12 -18.14
CA GLY A 12 30.82 -32.86 -17.56
C GLY A 12 30.64 -31.72 -18.57
N ALA A 13 30.30 -30.54 -18.05
CA ALA A 13 29.90 -29.37 -18.84
C ALA A 13 31.03 -28.37 -19.14
N SER A 14 32.22 -28.57 -18.55
CA SER A 14 33.39 -27.72 -18.78
C SER A 14 33.79 -27.69 -20.26
N SER A 15 34.36 -26.58 -20.71
CA SER A 15 35.06 -26.45 -22.00
C SER A 15 35.97 -27.67 -22.23
N PRO A 16 36.22 -28.13 -23.47
CA PRO A 16 37.08 -29.27 -23.74
C PRO A 16 38.51 -29.02 -23.25
N ASP A 17 38.73 -29.23 -21.95
CA ASP A 17 40.05 -29.38 -21.39
C ASP A 17 40.59 -30.71 -21.92
N THR A 18 41.84 -30.66 -22.36
CA THR A 18 42.58 -31.68 -23.11
C THR A 18 42.84 -32.99 -22.35
N GLN A 19 42.09 -33.27 -21.28
CA GLN A 19 42.22 -34.48 -20.49
C GLN A 19 41.33 -35.59 -21.04
N GLY A 20 41.94 -36.51 -21.78
CA GLY A 20 41.31 -37.75 -22.24
C GLY A 20 42.15 -38.43 -23.31
N ASN A 21 42.33 -39.75 -23.20
CA ASN A 21 42.98 -40.54 -24.24
C ASN A 21 42.11 -40.56 -25.50
N VAL A 22 42.76 -40.54 -26.68
CA VAL A 22 42.06 -40.71 -27.95
C VAL A 22 41.81 -42.21 -28.15
N GLU A 23 40.53 -42.57 -28.22
CA GLU A 23 40.05 -43.93 -28.42
C GLU A 23 39.54 -44.12 -29.84
N SER A 24 39.20 -45.36 -30.20
CA SER A 24 38.59 -45.62 -31.50
C SER A 24 37.48 -46.67 -31.47
N LEU A 25 36.52 -46.49 -32.37
CA LEU A 25 35.45 -47.42 -32.64
C LEU A 25 35.30 -47.65 -34.14
N ARG A 26 34.56 -48.69 -34.55
CA ARG A 26 34.31 -49.00 -35.97
C ARG A 26 32.85 -48.74 -36.28
N LEU A 27 32.59 -47.94 -37.32
CA LEU A 27 31.24 -47.65 -37.80
C LEU A 27 31.07 -48.16 -39.23
N GLY A 28 29.83 -48.54 -39.57
CA GLY A 28 29.46 -48.79 -40.96
C GLY A 28 29.53 -47.51 -41.78
N GLU A 29 29.71 -47.67 -43.08
CA GLU A 29 29.58 -46.59 -44.07
C GLU A 29 28.16 -46.03 -44.07
N GLY A 30 28.01 -44.70 -44.03
CA GLY A 30 26.71 -44.03 -43.88
C GLY A 30 26.15 -43.98 -42.45
N ALA A 31 26.90 -44.42 -41.43
CA ALA A 31 26.46 -44.38 -40.04
C ALA A 31 26.21 -42.94 -39.56
N ASN A 32 25.10 -42.73 -38.87
CA ASN A 32 24.68 -41.45 -38.31
C ASN A 32 24.98 -41.35 -36.79
N LEU A 33 24.51 -40.27 -36.15
CA LEU A 33 24.76 -40.01 -34.72
C LEU A 33 24.16 -41.06 -33.79
N ASP A 34 23.02 -41.64 -34.13
CA ASP A 34 22.40 -42.68 -33.28
C ASP A 34 23.19 -43.98 -33.40
N ASP A 35 23.62 -44.37 -34.62
CA ASP A 35 24.51 -45.51 -34.83
C ASP A 35 25.83 -45.35 -34.06
N PHE A 36 26.41 -44.14 -34.08
CA PHE A 36 27.60 -43.80 -33.30
C PHE A 36 27.37 -44.02 -31.80
N ARG A 37 26.26 -43.48 -31.27
CA ARG A 37 25.93 -43.59 -29.84
C ARG A 37 25.66 -45.03 -29.44
N GLU A 38 25.01 -45.84 -30.26
CA GLU A 38 24.77 -47.25 -29.96
C GLU A 38 26.08 -48.06 -29.88
N VAL A 39 26.98 -47.87 -30.85
CA VAL A 39 28.30 -48.52 -30.84
C VAL A 39 29.18 -48.04 -29.68
N LEU A 40 29.11 -46.75 -29.35
CA LEU A 40 29.79 -46.21 -28.17
C LEU A 40 29.25 -46.87 -26.88
N LEU A 41 27.93 -46.99 -26.78
CA LEU A 41 27.25 -47.55 -25.61
C LEU A 41 27.37 -49.08 -25.51
N SER A 42 27.65 -49.81 -26.60
CA SER A 42 27.99 -51.24 -26.51
C SER A 42 29.36 -51.45 -25.85
N LYS A 43 30.23 -50.41 -25.86
CA LYS A 43 31.55 -50.40 -25.20
C LYS A 43 31.55 -49.78 -23.81
N ARG A 44 30.38 -49.63 -23.15
CA ARG A 44 30.25 -48.98 -21.83
C ARG A 44 31.25 -49.47 -20.79
N ALA A 45 31.50 -50.78 -20.71
CA ALA A 45 32.42 -51.35 -19.74
C ALA A 45 33.88 -50.95 -20.01
N GLU A 46 34.31 -50.93 -21.28
CA GLU A 46 35.66 -50.51 -21.70
C GLU A 46 35.87 -49.00 -21.41
N LEU A 47 34.84 -48.19 -21.71
CA LEU A 47 34.86 -46.74 -21.61
C LEU A 47 34.51 -46.19 -20.21
N GLN A 48 34.27 -47.09 -19.24
CA GLN A 48 33.81 -46.76 -17.88
C GLN A 48 32.57 -45.85 -17.88
N LEU A 49 31.65 -46.05 -18.82
CA LEU A 49 30.42 -45.28 -18.94
C LEU A 49 29.33 -45.84 -18.02
N SER A 50 28.51 -44.94 -17.48
CA SER A 50 27.44 -45.32 -16.56
C SER A 50 26.42 -46.27 -17.23
N PRO A 51 25.95 -47.34 -16.54
CA PRO A 51 24.90 -48.21 -17.05
C PRO A 51 23.59 -47.49 -17.34
N VAL A 52 23.30 -46.38 -16.65
CA VAL A 52 22.08 -45.60 -16.80
C VAL A 52 22.21 -44.42 -17.79
N LEU A 53 23.37 -44.25 -18.44
CA LEU A 53 23.58 -43.23 -19.47
C LEU A 53 22.69 -43.50 -20.70
N ARG A 54 21.90 -42.50 -21.11
CA ARG A 54 21.05 -42.55 -22.31
C ARG A 54 21.86 -42.12 -23.55
N ALA A 55 21.59 -42.76 -24.69
CA ALA A 55 22.22 -42.41 -25.97
C ALA A 55 22.03 -40.93 -26.32
N SER A 56 20.80 -40.44 -26.16
CA SER A 56 20.41 -39.05 -26.47
C SER A 56 21.14 -38.00 -25.64
N ALA A 57 21.64 -38.35 -24.45
CA ALA A 57 22.34 -37.43 -23.56
C ALA A 57 23.80 -37.16 -24.00
N ILE A 58 24.37 -38.03 -24.83
CA ILE A 58 25.74 -37.90 -25.34
C ILE A 58 25.77 -36.88 -26.47
N LYS A 59 26.59 -35.84 -26.34
CA LYS A 59 26.81 -34.83 -27.38
C LYS A 59 28.12 -35.13 -28.10
N VAL A 60 28.10 -35.20 -29.43
CA VAL A 60 29.29 -35.48 -30.24
C VAL A 60 29.61 -34.23 -31.07
N PHE A 61 30.86 -33.78 -31.03
CA PHE A 61 31.35 -32.63 -31.77
C PHE A 61 32.40 -33.08 -32.76
N VAL A 62 32.52 -32.36 -33.88
CA VAL A 62 33.44 -32.71 -34.96
C VAL A 62 34.90 -32.71 -34.47
N ASN A 63 35.26 -31.75 -33.62
CA ASN A 63 36.56 -31.62 -32.99
C ASN A 63 36.49 -30.65 -31.78
N ASN A 64 37.65 -30.28 -31.22
CA ASN A 64 37.77 -29.37 -30.07
C ASN A 64 37.33 -27.91 -30.37
N GLU A 65 37.29 -27.48 -31.63
CA GLU A 65 36.95 -26.10 -32.02
C GLU A 65 35.44 -25.92 -32.26
N ALA A 66 34.73 -27.02 -32.53
CA ALA A 66 33.31 -27.00 -32.82
C ALA A 66 32.48 -26.55 -31.60
N ARG A 67 31.74 -25.45 -31.77
CA ARG A 67 30.85 -24.89 -30.73
C ARG A 67 29.49 -25.59 -30.64
N THR A 68 29.10 -26.34 -31.66
CA THR A 68 27.80 -27.03 -31.73
C THR A 68 28.00 -28.51 -32.03
N PRO A 69 27.17 -29.39 -31.45
CA PRO A 69 27.25 -30.83 -31.69
C PRO A 69 26.76 -31.18 -33.10
N ILE A 70 27.23 -32.31 -33.63
CA ILE A 70 26.85 -32.89 -34.92
C ILE A 70 25.33 -33.12 -34.95
N ASP A 71 24.70 -32.77 -36.08
CA ASP A 71 23.26 -32.98 -36.28
C ASP A 71 22.94 -34.47 -36.41
N ARG A 72 21.78 -34.89 -35.89
CA ARG A 72 21.32 -36.28 -35.92
C ARG A 72 21.28 -36.89 -37.33
N LYS A 73 21.08 -36.08 -38.37
CA LYS A 73 20.97 -36.54 -39.78
C LYS A 73 22.30 -36.60 -40.53
N GLN A 74 23.39 -36.08 -39.98
CA GLN A 74 24.70 -36.11 -40.63
C GLN A 74 25.35 -37.49 -40.47
N THR A 75 26.00 -37.97 -41.54
CA THR A 75 26.79 -39.20 -41.47
C THR A 75 28.19 -38.90 -40.94
N PHE A 76 28.82 -39.91 -40.36
CA PHE A 76 30.19 -39.83 -39.85
C PHE A 76 31.25 -40.08 -40.93
N ASP A 77 30.88 -40.17 -42.20
CA ASP A 77 31.80 -40.57 -43.28
C ASP A 77 33.02 -39.65 -43.36
N ASP A 78 32.84 -38.33 -43.17
CA ASP A 78 33.90 -37.32 -43.29
C ASP A 78 34.54 -36.89 -41.94
N TYR A 79 34.14 -37.50 -40.82
CA TYR A 79 34.56 -37.05 -39.48
C TYR A 79 35.32 -38.13 -38.70
N GLY A 80 36.23 -37.72 -37.81
CA GLY A 80 36.93 -38.60 -36.89
C GLY A 80 37.92 -39.58 -37.53
N GLU A 81 38.47 -39.29 -38.70
CA GLU A 81 39.42 -40.20 -39.38
C GLU A 81 40.87 -40.02 -38.92
N ASN A 82 41.18 -38.89 -38.30
CA ASN A 82 42.51 -38.55 -37.83
C ASN A 82 42.61 -38.71 -36.31
N TYR A 83 43.68 -39.35 -35.85
CA TYR A 83 44.01 -39.47 -34.43
C TYR A 83 44.31 -38.11 -33.79
N ASP A 84 44.95 -37.20 -34.53
CA ASP A 84 45.34 -35.86 -34.06
C ASP A 84 44.19 -34.86 -34.08
N ASP A 85 43.11 -35.17 -34.81
CA ASP A 85 41.86 -34.38 -34.86
C ASP A 85 40.63 -35.28 -34.57
N PRO A 86 40.50 -35.76 -33.32
CA PRO A 86 39.46 -36.71 -32.96
C PRO A 86 38.11 -36.02 -32.71
N LEU A 87 37.02 -36.78 -32.90
CA LEU A 87 35.68 -36.38 -32.46
C LEU A 87 35.66 -36.14 -30.95
N ILE A 88 34.90 -35.15 -30.48
CA ILE A 88 34.73 -34.92 -29.03
C ILE A 88 33.40 -35.48 -28.58
N VAL A 89 33.43 -36.51 -27.76
CA VAL A 89 32.25 -37.18 -27.21
C VAL A 89 32.06 -36.72 -25.79
N ARG A 90 31.09 -35.82 -25.58
CA ARG A 90 30.77 -35.27 -24.27
C ARG A 90 29.67 -36.09 -23.59
N VAL A 91 30.00 -36.63 -22.43
CA VAL A 91 29.08 -37.30 -21.53
C VAL A 91 28.69 -36.31 -20.43
N PRO A 92 27.40 -36.04 -20.24
CA PRO A 92 26.99 -35.09 -19.22
C PRO A 92 27.16 -35.71 -17.83
N GLU A 93 27.61 -34.91 -16.86
CA GLU A 93 27.75 -35.31 -15.46
C GLU A 93 27.28 -34.17 -14.57
N VAL A 94 26.21 -34.43 -13.81
CA VAL A 94 25.73 -33.55 -12.72
C VAL A 94 26.06 -34.23 -11.41
N TRP A 95 26.88 -33.58 -10.58
CA TRP A 95 27.32 -34.10 -9.30
C TRP A 95 26.25 -33.91 -8.22
N TYR A 96 25.99 -34.98 -7.47
CA TYR A 96 25.16 -34.95 -6.27
C TYR A 96 25.83 -35.69 -5.11
N GLN A 97 25.45 -35.34 -3.89
CA GLN A 97 25.85 -36.02 -2.66
C GLN A 97 24.59 -36.48 -1.94
N LEU A 98 24.52 -37.77 -1.61
CA LEU A 98 23.44 -38.33 -0.80
C LEU A 98 23.80 -38.16 0.69
N GLU A 99 22.95 -37.47 1.45
CA GLU A 99 23.15 -37.21 2.87
C GLU A 99 21.99 -37.75 3.71
N ASP A 100 22.33 -38.18 4.91
CA ASP A 100 21.35 -38.51 5.93
C ASP A 100 20.76 -37.21 6.51
N ALA A 101 19.43 -37.11 6.45
CA ALA A 101 18.71 -35.91 6.87
C ALA A 101 18.86 -35.60 8.38
N SER A 102 19.11 -36.61 9.21
CA SER A 102 19.22 -36.48 10.66
C SER A 102 20.64 -36.17 11.14
N THR A 103 21.66 -36.77 10.52
CA THR A 103 23.06 -36.65 10.98
C THR A 103 23.88 -35.65 10.19
N ARG A 104 23.38 -35.18 9.02
CA ARG A 104 24.12 -34.34 8.07
C ARG A 104 25.37 -35.00 7.48
N ALA A 105 25.62 -36.26 7.81
CA ALA A 105 26.71 -37.01 7.22
C ALA A 105 26.27 -37.55 5.86
N ALA A 106 27.22 -37.64 4.94
CA ALA A 106 27.09 -38.55 3.82
C ALA A 106 26.68 -39.94 4.36
N PHE A 107 25.72 -40.59 3.73
CA PHE A 107 25.40 -41.98 4.08
C PHE A 107 26.70 -42.81 4.09
N ALA A 108 26.85 -43.70 5.07
CA ALA A 108 28.08 -44.47 5.23
C ALA A 108 28.45 -45.18 3.91
N GLY A 109 29.65 -44.92 3.39
CA GLY A 109 30.12 -45.47 2.11
C GLY A 109 29.74 -44.66 0.85
N THR A 110 29.01 -43.56 0.99
CA THR A 110 28.69 -42.63 -0.12
C THR A 110 29.69 -41.48 -0.20
N ARG A 111 29.91 -40.96 -1.41
CA ARG A 111 30.74 -39.79 -1.76
C ARG A 111 29.99 -39.01 -2.84
N PRO A 112 30.41 -37.78 -3.20
CA PRO A 112 29.74 -37.08 -4.29
C PRO A 112 29.88 -37.94 -5.54
N ARG A 113 28.78 -38.16 -6.26
CA ARG A 113 28.70 -39.04 -7.43
C ARG A 113 28.17 -38.27 -8.64
N PRO A 114 28.69 -38.54 -9.84
CA PRO A 114 28.13 -37.98 -11.06
C PRO A 114 26.85 -38.74 -11.46
N ALA A 115 25.78 -38.02 -11.73
CA ALA A 115 24.59 -38.49 -12.42
C ALA A 115 24.75 -38.20 -13.93
N PRO A 116 24.54 -39.19 -14.82
CA PRO A 116 24.70 -39.02 -16.27
C PRO A 116 23.48 -38.31 -16.89
N LEU A 117 23.20 -37.10 -16.40
CA LEU A 117 22.07 -36.28 -16.80
C LEU A 117 22.56 -35.00 -17.46
N PRO A 118 22.00 -34.59 -18.61
CA PRO A 118 22.29 -33.31 -19.21
C PRO A 118 21.81 -32.14 -18.33
N GLU A 119 22.44 -30.97 -18.47
CA GLU A 119 22.05 -29.75 -17.73
C GLU A 119 20.58 -29.35 -18.01
N GLU A 120 20.04 -29.71 -19.17
CA GLU A 120 18.65 -29.48 -19.54
C GLU A 120 17.61 -30.41 -18.86
N ASP A 121 18.02 -31.47 -18.17
CA ASP A 121 17.10 -32.36 -17.44
C ASP A 121 16.62 -31.71 -16.12
N THR A 122 15.57 -32.30 -15.53
CA THR A 122 14.92 -31.78 -14.32
C THR A 122 15.50 -32.34 -13.02
N VAL A 123 15.24 -31.66 -11.90
CA VAL A 123 15.53 -32.17 -10.55
C VAL A 123 14.85 -33.53 -10.31
N GLU A 124 13.63 -33.75 -10.81
CA GLU A 124 12.96 -35.06 -10.74
C GLU A 124 13.78 -36.17 -11.41
N ALA A 125 14.38 -35.90 -12.57
CA ALA A 125 15.27 -36.85 -13.24
C ALA A 125 16.51 -37.17 -12.38
N LEU A 126 17.08 -36.15 -11.73
CA LEU A 126 18.18 -36.33 -10.77
C LEU A 126 17.79 -37.21 -9.60
N LEU A 127 16.64 -36.99 -8.98
CA LEU A 127 16.17 -37.78 -7.83
C LEU A 127 15.94 -39.25 -8.21
N ASN A 128 15.37 -39.50 -9.39
CA ASN A 128 15.22 -40.87 -9.90
C ASN A 128 16.58 -41.56 -10.13
N VAL A 129 17.53 -40.87 -10.76
CA VAL A 129 18.89 -41.42 -10.98
C VAL A 129 19.63 -41.62 -9.67
N ALA A 130 19.52 -40.68 -8.73
CA ALA A 130 20.12 -40.78 -7.40
C ALA A 130 19.51 -41.95 -6.61
N TYR A 131 18.21 -42.17 -6.70
CA TYR A 131 17.55 -43.33 -6.10
C TYR A 131 18.06 -44.64 -6.70
N ASP A 132 18.03 -44.75 -8.04
CA ASP A 132 18.44 -45.97 -8.73
C ASP A 132 19.91 -46.34 -8.49
N ALA A 133 20.78 -45.34 -8.38
CA ALA A 133 22.20 -45.52 -8.11
C ALA A 133 22.53 -45.88 -6.65
N ASN A 134 21.57 -45.75 -5.73
CA ASN A 134 21.76 -46.01 -4.29
C ASN A 134 20.60 -46.85 -3.69
N ARG A 135 19.97 -47.74 -4.48
CA ARG A 135 18.83 -48.57 -4.03
C ARG A 135 19.14 -49.45 -2.82
N ASP A 136 20.39 -49.87 -2.69
CA ASP A 136 20.91 -50.66 -1.58
C ASP A 136 20.87 -49.89 -0.27
N VAL A 137 21.25 -48.60 -0.30
CA VAL A 137 21.24 -47.71 0.87
C VAL A 137 19.85 -47.12 1.12
N LEU A 138 19.06 -46.91 0.07
CA LEU A 138 17.71 -46.34 0.11
C LEU A 138 16.60 -47.41 0.14
N ALA A 139 16.93 -48.61 0.63
CA ALA A 139 15.98 -49.72 0.72
C ALA A 139 14.77 -49.32 1.59
N GLY A 140 13.56 -49.46 1.04
CA GLY A 140 12.30 -49.08 1.69
C GLY A 140 11.83 -47.65 1.42
N PHE A 141 12.61 -46.84 0.71
CA PHE A 141 12.18 -45.54 0.20
C PHE A 141 11.75 -45.63 -1.27
N VAL A 142 11.12 -44.58 -1.79
CA VAL A 142 10.83 -44.38 -3.21
C VAL A 142 11.44 -43.06 -3.70
N PRO A 143 11.68 -42.87 -5.01
CA PRO A 143 12.29 -41.64 -5.53
C PRO A 143 11.57 -40.35 -5.10
N SER A 144 10.24 -40.39 -5.00
CA SER A 144 9.42 -39.25 -4.58
C SER A 144 9.58 -38.84 -3.11
N GLN A 145 10.31 -39.64 -2.32
CA GLN A 145 10.69 -39.30 -0.95
C GLN A 145 12.08 -38.67 -0.87
N LEU A 146 12.77 -38.49 -1.98
CA LEU A 146 14.02 -37.74 -2.01
C LEU A 146 13.75 -36.26 -2.31
N VAL A 147 14.58 -35.38 -1.76
CA VAL A 147 14.58 -33.94 -2.02
C VAL A 147 16.00 -33.50 -2.36
N ALA A 148 16.13 -32.54 -3.28
CA ALA A 148 17.41 -31.97 -3.68
C ALA A 148 17.51 -30.52 -3.23
N TYR A 149 18.69 -30.11 -2.81
CA TYR A 149 19.04 -28.73 -2.45
C TYR A 149 20.21 -28.27 -3.30
N GLU A 150 20.27 -26.97 -3.57
CA GLU A 150 21.34 -26.39 -4.40
C GLU A 150 22.72 -26.56 -3.76
N ASN A 151 22.79 -26.46 -2.44
CA ASN A 151 24.01 -26.55 -1.65
C ASN A 151 23.68 -26.80 -0.17
N GLN A 152 24.72 -26.91 0.66
CA GLN A 152 24.55 -27.14 2.10
C GLN A 152 23.74 -26.04 2.79
N ALA A 153 23.97 -24.77 2.47
CA ALA A 153 23.25 -23.65 3.10
C ALA A 153 21.74 -23.72 2.81
N SER A 154 21.36 -24.09 1.58
CA SER A 154 19.96 -24.29 1.19
C SER A 154 19.35 -25.51 1.89
N ALA A 155 20.15 -26.56 2.09
CA ALA A 155 19.74 -27.74 2.86
C ALA A 155 19.56 -27.43 4.35
N ASP A 156 20.40 -26.57 4.93
CA ASP A 156 20.31 -26.12 6.32
C ASP A 156 19.11 -25.18 6.54
N ALA A 157 18.78 -24.37 5.53
CA ALA A 157 17.56 -23.56 5.51
C ALA A 157 16.28 -24.36 5.22
N ASN A 158 16.41 -25.66 4.92
CA ASN A 158 15.32 -26.56 4.49
C ASN A 158 14.53 -25.98 3.29
N ASP A 159 15.26 -25.46 2.30
CA ASP A 159 14.74 -24.82 1.08
C ASP A 159 15.02 -25.70 -0.16
N PRO A 160 14.20 -26.73 -0.43
CA PRO A 160 14.45 -27.69 -1.50
C PRO A 160 14.18 -27.10 -2.88
N LEU A 161 14.93 -27.56 -3.89
CA LEU A 161 14.68 -27.26 -5.29
C LEU A 161 13.36 -27.89 -5.76
N SER A 162 12.59 -27.13 -6.54
CA SER A 162 11.39 -27.65 -7.21
C SER A 162 11.75 -28.82 -8.13
N VAL A 163 10.95 -29.89 -8.10
CA VAL A 163 11.18 -31.11 -8.89
C VAL A 163 11.11 -30.87 -10.39
N THR A 164 10.37 -29.84 -10.83
CA THR A 164 10.27 -29.45 -12.24
C THR A 164 11.38 -28.51 -12.71
N LEU A 165 12.22 -28.03 -11.81
CA LEU A 165 13.31 -27.11 -12.14
C LEU A 165 14.38 -27.81 -13.00
N THR A 166 14.90 -27.13 -14.01
CA THR A 166 16.03 -27.63 -14.82
C THR A 166 17.36 -27.46 -14.08
N LEU A 167 18.24 -28.46 -14.22
CA LEU A 167 19.51 -28.51 -13.49
C LEU A 167 20.44 -27.36 -13.88
N THR A 168 20.42 -26.95 -15.15
CA THR A 168 21.17 -25.83 -15.73
C THR A 168 22.61 -25.78 -15.20
N SER A 169 22.97 -24.79 -14.38
CA SER A 169 24.35 -24.62 -13.88
C SER A 169 24.65 -25.32 -12.55
N ARG A 170 23.76 -26.17 -12.03
CA ARG A 170 23.88 -26.78 -10.70
C ARG A 170 24.61 -28.12 -10.76
N GLY A 171 25.40 -28.44 -9.73
CA GLY A 171 26.11 -29.70 -9.66
C GLY A 171 27.22 -29.86 -10.70
N ARG A 172 27.81 -28.77 -11.20
CA ARG A 172 28.79 -28.83 -12.31
C ARG A 172 30.09 -29.53 -11.95
N THR A 173 30.50 -29.45 -10.69
CA THR A 173 31.75 -30.04 -10.22
C THR A 173 31.54 -30.85 -8.96
N ARG A 174 32.51 -31.71 -8.66
CA ARG A 174 32.51 -32.54 -7.46
C ARG A 174 32.55 -31.71 -6.17
N GLU A 175 33.14 -30.51 -6.22
CA GLU A 175 33.25 -29.56 -5.10
C GLU A 175 31.95 -28.76 -4.88
N THR A 176 31.06 -28.74 -5.88
CA THR A 176 29.78 -28.04 -5.83
C THR A 176 28.59 -28.97 -6.15
N PRO A 177 28.46 -30.12 -5.47
CA PRO A 177 27.40 -31.07 -5.76
C PRO A 177 26.05 -30.57 -5.25
N LEU A 178 24.97 -30.98 -5.90
CA LEU A 178 23.63 -30.88 -5.32
C LEU A 178 23.51 -31.81 -4.09
N ILE A 179 22.82 -31.37 -3.06
CA ILE A 179 22.62 -32.18 -1.85
C ILE A 179 21.29 -32.91 -1.98
N VAL A 180 21.30 -34.24 -1.94
CA VAL A 180 20.10 -35.09 -1.98
C VAL A 180 19.89 -35.72 -0.62
N LYS A 181 18.68 -35.57 -0.06
CA LYS A 181 18.31 -36.14 1.25
C LYS A 181 17.02 -36.94 1.12
N VAL A 182 16.82 -37.90 2.02
CA VAL A 182 15.49 -38.47 2.26
C VAL A 182 14.67 -37.41 2.99
N ALA A 183 13.50 -37.09 2.45
CA ALA A 183 12.56 -36.18 3.09
C ALA A 183 12.18 -36.73 4.46
N PRO A 184 12.31 -35.95 5.54
CA PRO A 184 11.91 -36.40 6.87
C PRO A 184 10.43 -36.77 6.86
N THR A 185 10.06 -37.89 7.52
CA THR A 185 8.66 -38.26 7.74
C THR A 185 8.03 -37.48 8.90
N ARG A 186 8.89 -36.96 9.79
CA ARG A 186 8.56 -36.08 10.92
C ARG A 186 9.50 -34.89 10.91
N LEU A 187 8.94 -33.68 10.99
CA LEU A 187 9.70 -32.45 11.11
C LEU A 187 9.59 -31.96 12.57
N PRO A 188 10.69 -31.92 13.34
CA PRO A 188 10.69 -31.17 14.59
C PRO A 188 10.66 -29.68 14.26
N ILE A 189 9.66 -28.97 14.77
CA ILE A 189 9.52 -27.52 14.60
C ILE A 189 9.54 -26.86 15.97
N ASP A 190 10.58 -26.05 16.19
CA ASP A 190 10.72 -25.27 17.41
C ASP A 190 9.95 -23.95 17.29
N ILE A 191 9.08 -23.69 18.26
CA ILE A 191 8.35 -22.44 18.42
C ILE A 191 8.60 -21.89 19.82
N GLY A 192 8.89 -20.60 19.92
CA GLY A 192 9.17 -19.95 21.19
C GLY A 192 9.34 -18.44 21.00
N GLU A 193 8.85 -17.68 21.96
CA GLU A 193 8.90 -16.23 21.89
C GLU A 193 10.29 -15.69 22.25
N GLU A 194 10.73 -14.67 21.51
CA GLU A 194 11.99 -14.03 21.79
C GLU A 194 11.95 -13.33 23.15
N GLN A 195 13.04 -13.45 23.91
CA GLN A 195 13.19 -12.88 25.24
C GLN A 195 13.69 -11.43 25.15
N ASN A 196 13.05 -10.60 24.31
CA ASN A 196 13.43 -9.21 24.08
C ASN A 196 12.53 -8.27 24.89
N GLU A 197 13.14 -7.50 25.79
CA GLU A 197 12.42 -6.59 26.70
C GLU A 197 11.66 -5.49 25.95
N SER A 198 12.23 -4.92 24.88
CA SER A 198 11.55 -3.89 24.08
C SER A 198 10.32 -4.44 23.37
N GLU A 199 10.39 -5.68 22.90
CA GLU A 199 9.29 -6.33 22.20
C GLU A 199 8.16 -6.68 23.17
N ARG A 200 8.50 -7.13 24.37
CA ARG A 200 7.54 -7.42 25.44
C ARG A 200 6.83 -6.18 25.94
N GLN A 201 7.55 -5.09 26.15
CA GLN A 201 6.95 -3.82 26.53
C GLN A 201 5.99 -3.33 25.44
N GLU A 202 6.36 -3.44 24.17
CA GLU A 202 5.46 -3.09 23.08
C GLU A 202 4.23 -4.01 23.05
N LEU A 203 4.40 -5.30 23.24
CA LEU A 203 3.27 -6.23 23.31
C LEU A 203 2.32 -5.90 24.47
N GLN A 204 2.86 -5.60 25.65
CA GLN A 204 2.05 -5.21 26.80
C GLN A 204 1.19 -3.98 26.46
N ARG A 205 1.75 -3.00 25.75
CA ARG A 205 0.99 -1.83 25.28
C ARG A 205 -0.17 -2.21 24.36
N TYR A 206 0.06 -3.14 23.43
CA TYR A 206 -0.99 -3.61 22.53
C TYR A 206 -2.08 -4.39 23.28
N GLN A 207 -1.71 -5.18 24.29
CA GLN A 207 -2.66 -5.91 25.14
C GLN A 207 -3.51 -4.95 25.97
N GLU A 208 -2.89 -4.00 26.67
CA GLU A 208 -3.59 -3.00 27.49
C GLU A 208 -4.52 -2.12 26.62
N GLN A 209 -4.07 -1.72 25.43
CA GLN A 209 -4.91 -1.01 24.47
C GLN A 209 -6.08 -1.88 23.98
N GLY A 210 -5.83 -3.17 23.73
CA GLY A 210 -6.84 -4.15 23.37
C GLY A 210 -7.91 -4.31 24.46
N ASP A 211 -7.50 -4.41 25.71
CA ASP A 211 -8.40 -4.49 26.87
C ASP A 211 -9.26 -3.22 27.00
N LEU A 212 -8.67 -2.03 26.82
CA LEU A 212 -9.41 -0.78 26.81
C LEU A 212 -10.46 -0.73 25.70
N ILE A 213 -10.11 -1.19 24.49
CA ILE A 213 -11.06 -1.28 23.38
C ILE A 213 -12.17 -2.29 23.69
N ALA A 214 -11.83 -3.46 24.22
CA ALA A 214 -12.81 -4.49 24.57
C ALA A 214 -13.83 -4.01 25.62
N VAL A 215 -13.39 -3.19 26.59
CA VAL A 215 -14.25 -2.61 27.62
C VAL A 215 -15.08 -1.45 27.07
N ASN A 216 -14.44 -0.46 26.44
CA ASN A 216 -15.12 0.78 26.03
C ASN A 216 -15.91 0.65 24.73
N CYS A 217 -15.60 -0.36 23.92
CA CYS A 217 -16.21 -0.63 22.62
C CYS A 217 -16.77 -2.06 22.57
N LYS A 218 -17.30 -2.53 23.71
CA LYS A 218 -17.79 -3.90 23.89
C LYS A 218 -18.77 -4.32 22.79
N ASP A 219 -19.77 -3.51 22.49
CA ASP A 219 -20.79 -3.85 21.48
C ASP A 219 -20.18 -4.04 20.08
N TYR A 220 -19.17 -3.24 19.73
CA TYR A 220 -18.44 -3.38 18.47
C TYR A 220 -17.62 -4.68 18.43
N CYS A 221 -16.86 -4.98 19.50
CA CYS A 221 -16.10 -6.22 19.58
C CYS A 221 -17.02 -7.46 19.57
N ASP A 222 -18.16 -7.37 20.26
CA ASP A 222 -19.15 -8.44 20.32
C ASP A 222 -19.75 -8.74 18.96
N GLN A 223 -20.02 -7.75 18.09
CA GLN A 223 -20.50 -8.02 16.73
C GLN A 223 -19.53 -8.90 15.91
N ILE A 224 -18.23 -8.66 16.05
CA ILE A 224 -17.20 -9.47 15.39
C ILE A 224 -17.16 -10.87 16.00
N LEU A 225 -17.20 -10.97 17.33
CA LEU A 225 -17.17 -12.25 18.04
C LEU A 225 -18.44 -13.09 17.82
N ASP A 226 -19.61 -12.45 17.73
CA ASP A 226 -20.88 -13.06 17.35
C ASP A 226 -20.76 -13.65 15.94
N LYS A 227 -20.04 -12.97 15.04
CA LYS A 227 -19.80 -13.49 13.69
C LYS A 227 -18.88 -14.72 13.69
N VAL A 228 -17.84 -14.71 14.54
CA VAL A 228 -16.97 -15.88 14.77
C VAL A 228 -17.79 -17.06 15.30
N ASP A 229 -18.63 -16.82 16.31
CA ASP A 229 -19.51 -17.82 16.92
C ASP A 229 -20.52 -18.37 15.89
N TYR A 230 -21.09 -17.49 15.07
CA TYR A 230 -22.01 -17.85 14.00
C TYR A 230 -21.37 -18.84 13.03
N TYR A 231 -20.15 -18.56 12.56
CA TYR A 231 -19.46 -19.45 11.62
C TYR A 231 -19.13 -20.82 12.21
N TYR A 232 -18.78 -20.91 13.50
CA TYR A 232 -18.51 -22.20 14.10
C TYR A 232 -19.75 -23.02 14.45
N LYS A 233 -20.89 -22.37 14.69
CA LYS A 233 -22.12 -23.01 15.19
C LYS A 233 -23.14 -23.31 14.10
N TYR A 234 -23.32 -22.41 13.14
CA TYR A 234 -24.46 -22.46 12.21
C TYR A 234 -24.07 -22.63 10.75
N TYR A 235 -22.81 -22.37 10.37
CA TYR A 235 -22.39 -22.55 9.00
C TYR A 235 -22.23 -24.04 8.66
N ASP A 236 -22.96 -24.49 7.64
CA ASP A 236 -23.05 -25.89 7.19
C ASP A 236 -22.18 -26.21 5.97
N GLY A 237 -21.58 -25.19 5.36
CA GLY A 237 -20.72 -25.35 4.19
C GLY A 237 -19.45 -26.16 4.49
N LYS A 238 -18.98 -26.90 3.49
CA LYS A 238 -17.78 -27.74 3.62
C LYS A 238 -16.55 -26.91 3.98
N THR A 239 -16.40 -25.70 3.46
CA THR A 239 -15.26 -24.80 3.70
C THR A 239 -15.76 -23.55 4.42
N LEU A 240 -15.14 -23.20 5.55
CA LEU A 240 -15.52 -22.00 6.29
C LEU A 240 -15.23 -20.72 5.48
N PRO A 241 -16.08 -19.69 5.57
CA PRO A 241 -15.72 -18.34 5.17
C PRO A 241 -14.58 -17.81 6.04
N PHE A 242 -13.99 -16.68 5.65
CA PHE A 242 -13.01 -15.97 6.47
C PHE A 242 -13.52 -14.57 6.83
N ILE A 243 -12.89 -13.92 7.81
CA ILE A 243 -13.18 -12.52 8.12
C ILE A 243 -12.08 -11.65 7.52
N CYS A 244 -12.44 -10.63 6.76
CA CYS A 244 -11.52 -9.65 6.22
C CYS A 244 -11.67 -8.34 6.99
N VAL A 245 -10.62 -7.93 7.70
CA VAL A 245 -10.60 -6.65 8.41
C VAL A 245 -10.00 -5.60 7.48
N GLN A 246 -10.87 -4.76 6.92
CA GLN A 246 -10.47 -3.76 5.95
C GLN A 246 -10.39 -2.39 6.62
N GLY A 247 -9.19 -1.80 6.59
CA GLY A 247 -8.95 -0.49 7.18
C GLY A 247 -7.72 0.18 6.62
N SER A 248 -7.77 1.50 6.50
CA SER A 248 -6.58 2.27 6.14
C SER A 248 -5.48 2.16 7.20
N SER A 249 -4.27 2.56 6.84
CA SER A 249 -3.17 2.53 7.78
C SER A 249 -3.42 3.45 8.97
N GLY A 250 -3.04 2.98 10.17
CA GLY A 250 -3.15 3.77 11.40
C GLY A 250 -4.54 3.81 12.02
N MET A 251 -5.49 3.02 11.49
CA MET A 251 -6.85 2.93 12.05
C MET A 251 -6.99 2.02 13.27
N GLY A 252 -5.97 1.22 13.60
CA GLY A 252 -6.04 0.32 14.75
C GLY A 252 -6.22 -1.17 14.42
N LYS A 253 -5.85 -1.63 13.21
CA LYS A 253 -6.02 -3.04 12.78
C LYS A 253 -5.36 -4.03 13.74
N SER A 254 -4.05 -3.86 13.97
CA SER A 254 -3.31 -4.76 14.85
C SER A 254 -3.83 -4.66 16.29
N GLN A 255 -4.21 -3.46 16.77
CA GLN A 255 -4.85 -3.26 18.08
C GLN A 255 -6.18 -4.01 18.22
N LEU A 256 -7.00 -4.05 17.15
CA LEU A 256 -8.26 -4.79 17.15
C LEU A 256 -8.03 -6.28 17.44
N ALA A 257 -6.95 -6.88 16.94
CA ALA A 257 -6.64 -8.28 17.22
C ALA A 257 -6.51 -8.59 18.73
N PHE A 258 -6.02 -7.63 19.52
CA PHE A 258 -5.88 -7.75 20.97
C PHE A 258 -7.18 -7.47 21.72
N ALA A 259 -8.15 -6.81 21.08
CA ALA A 259 -9.47 -6.52 21.65
C ALA A 259 -10.49 -7.66 21.45
N LEU A 260 -10.15 -8.70 20.67
CA LEU A 260 -11.04 -9.82 20.34
C LEU A 260 -10.86 -11.04 21.27
N GLY A 261 -10.25 -10.85 22.44
CA GLY A 261 -10.21 -11.87 23.49
C GLY A 261 -11.55 -12.05 24.22
N GLY A 262 -11.66 -13.11 25.02
CA GLY A 262 -12.71 -13.26 26.03
C GLY A 262 -13.76 -14.33 25.77
N ARG A 263 -13.96 -14.79 24.53
CA ARG A 263 -14.94 -15.87 24.21
C ARG A 263 -14.32 -17.19 23.75
N ARG A 264 -13.18 -17.12 23.06
CA ARG A 264 -12.50 -18.28 22.48
C ARG A 264 -10.99 -18.07 22.53
N PRO A 265 -10.20 -19.14 22.57
CA PRO A 265 -8.76 -19.03 22.34
C PRO A 265 -8.49 -18.53 20.93
N TYR A 266 -7.38 -17.85 20.70
CA TYR A 266 -7.00 -17.43 19.36
C TYR A 266 -5.49 -17.27 19.20
N PHE A 267 -5.04 -17.28 17.96
CA PHE A 267 -3.63 -17.08 17.59
C PHE A 267 -3.46 -15.79 16.79
N TYR A 268 -2.32 -15.13 16.96
CA TYR A 268 -1.92 -13.96 16.18
C TYR A 268 -0.61 -14.24 15.45
N TRP A 269 -0.64 -14.28 14.11
CA TRP A 269 0.49 -14.59 13.23
C TRP A 269 0.70 -13.50 12.18
N LEU A 270 1.90 -13.48 11.62
CA LEU A 270 2.29 -12.63 10.51
C LEU A 270 2.22 -13.43 9.20
N GLY A 271 1.55 -12.89 8.18
CA GLY A 271 1.36 -13.54 6.87
C GLY A 271 2.55 -13.43 5.91
N VAL A 272 3.65 -12.78 6.30
CA VAL A 272 4.83 -12.55 5.45
C VAL A 272 6.12 -12.97 6.14
N SER A 273 7.02 -13.60 5.38
CA SER A 273 8.33 -14.04 5.85
C SER A 273 9.36 -12.91 5.78
N GLY A 274 10.09 -12.70 6.86
CA GLY A 274 11.07 -11.64 6.99
C GLY A 274 10.40 -10.37 7.44
N GLY A 275 10.81 -9.87 8.61
CA GLY A 275 10.29 -8.65 9.20
C GLY A 275 10.22 -7.57 8.14
N VAL A 276 9.01 -7.21 7.73
CA VAL A 276 8.75 -5.89 7.16
C VAL A 276 9.32 -4.95 8.22
N GLY A 277 10.38 -4.19 7.91
CA GLY A 277 11.12 -3.42 8.91
C GLY A 277 10.28 -2.33 9.58
N GLY A 278 9.31 -2.70 10.43
CA GLY A 278 8.07 -1.94 10.53
C GLY A 278 7.48 -1.76 11.92
N GLN A 279 7.48 -2.76 12.81
CA GLN A 279 6.95 -2.60 14.17
C GLN A 279 7.62 -3.55 15.18
N VAL A 280 7.99 -3.02 16.35
CA VAL A 280 8.63 -3.75 17.45
C VAL A 280 7.74 -4.90 17.96
N LEU A 281 6.42 -4.77 17.87
CA LEU A 281 5.45 -5.80 18.26
C LEU A 281 5.71 -7.16 17.57
N TYR A 282 6.12 -7.14 16.30
CA TYR A 282 6.14 -8.32 15.45
C TYR A 282 7.22 -9.34 15.85
N GLY A 283 8.26 -8.92 16.57
CA GLY A 283 9.27 -9.84 17.11
C GLY A 283 8.67 -10.92 18.01
N ASN A 284 7.67 -10.56 18.83
CA ASN A 284 6.96 -11.50 19.71
C ASN A 284 6.26 -12.66 18.97
N PHE A 285 5.97 -12.52 17.67
CA PHE A 285 5.21 -13.52 16.91
C PHE A 285 6.02 -14.12 15.74
N THR A 286 7.28 -13.73 15.60
CA THR A 286 8.11 -14.11 14.45
C THR A 286 8.39 -15.61 14.42
N SER A 287 8.64 -16.24 15.58
CA SER A 287 8.95 -17.67 15.66
C SER A 287 7.82 -18.55 15.12
N ILE A 288 6.59 -18.42 15.66
CA ILE A 288 5.44 -19.22 15.21
C ILE A 288 5.04 -18.91 13.77
N SER A 289 5.14 -17.64 13.35
CA SER A 289 4.84 -17.24 11.97
C SER A 289 5.83 -17.85 10.99
N THR A 290 7.12 -17.84 11.33
CA THR A 290 8.19 -18.45 10.52
C THR A 290 8.04 -19.96 10.44
N ALA A 291 7.71 -20.62 11.56
CA ALA A 291 7.40 -22.05 11.61
C ALA A 291 6.24 -22.45 10.68
N PHE A 292 5.14 -21.68 10.71
CA PHE A 292 4.02 -21.90 9.79
C PHE A 292 4.43 -21.68 8.33
N LEU A 293 5.15 -20.59 8.03
CA LEU A 293 5.61 -20.27 6.68
C LEU A 293 6.61 -21.30 6.14
N GLN A 294 7.42 -21.91 7.00
CA GLN A 294 8.27 -23.04 6.62
C GLN A 294 7.43 -24.21 6.13
N CYS A 295 6.35 -24.56 6.84
CA CYS A 295 5.42 -25.60 6.40
C CYS A 295 4.73 -25.25 5.08
N VAL A 296 4.35 -23.98 4.90
CA VAL A 296 3.75 -23.47 3.66
C VAL A 296 4.69 -23.68 2.46
N ARG A 297 5.97 -23.36 2.61
CA ARG A 297 6.98 -23.55 1.54
C ARG A 297 7.19 -25.01 1.21
N LEU A 298 7.22 -25.88 2.21
CA LEU A 298 7.35 -27.33 2.02
C LEU A 298 6.14 -27.95 1.28
N ASP A 299 4.98 -27.30 1.32
CA ASP A 299 3.80 -27.70 0.56
C ASP A 299 3.77 -27.18 -0.89
N GLN A 300 4.76 -26.36 -1.28
CA GLN A 300 5.03 -25.89 -2.64
C GLN A 300 3.78 -25.34 -3.39
N PRO A 301 3.01 -24.40 -2.81
CA PRO A 301 1.83 -23.84 -3.47
C PRO A 301 2.15 -23.09 -4.77
N ASN A 302 3.36 -22.55 -4.90
CA ASN A 302 3.80 -21.83 -6.11
C ASN A 302 4.08 -22.75 -7.30
N ASP A 303 4.34 -24.04 -7.06
CA ASP A 303 4.54 -25.04 -8.12
C ASP A 303 3.21 -25.60 -8.64
N ALA A 304 2.12 -25.38 -7.89
CA ALA A 304 0.77 -25.78 -8.29
C ALA A 304 0.14 -24.77 -9.26
N LYS A 305 -0.78 -25.24 -10.10
CA LYS A 305 -1.59 -24.36 -10.94
C LYS A 305 -2.39 -23.42 -10.06
N THR A 306 -2.37 -22.12 -10.37
CA THR A 306 -3.11 -21.09 -9.59
C THR A 306 -4.55 -21.48 -9.32
N ASN A 307 -5.28 -21.97 -10.33
CA ASN A 307 -6.68 -22.40 -10.16
C ASN A 307 -6.84 -23.50 -9.08
N ASP A 308 -5.89 -24.42 -8.96
CA ASP A 308 -5.94 -25.49 -7.95
C ASP A 308 -5.70 -24.94 -6.54
N VAL A 309 -4.89 -23.88 -6.40
CA VAL A 309 -4.63 -23.24 -5.09
C VAL A 309 -5.77 -22.32 -4.68
N LEU A 310 -6.38 -21.61 -5.63
CA LEU A 310 -7.50 -20.72 -5.36
C LEU A 310 -8.79 -21.47 -5.02
N ASP A 311 -9.05 -22.61 -5.70
CA ASP A 311 -10.21 -23.44 -5.47
C ASP A 311 -10.00 -24.38 -4.26
N THR A 312 -10.64 -24.04 -3.14
CA THR A 312 -10.61 -24.85 -1.91
C THR A 312 -11.20 -26.27 -2.05
N SER A 313 -11.91 -26.54 -3.14
CA SER A 313 -12.45 -27.88 -3.45
C SER A 313 -11.52 -28.72 -4.34
N SER A 314 -10.41 -28.15 -4.81
CA SER A 314 -9.48 -28.83 -5.70
C SER A 314 -8.81 -30.03 -5.02
N ARG A 315 -8.23 -30.91 -5.86
CA ARG A 315 -7.44 -32.05 -5.37
C ARG A 315 -6.16 -31.63 -4.65
N PHE A 316 -5.73 -30.37 -4.77
CA PHE A 316 -4.55 -29.87 -4.07
C PHE A 316 -4.73 -29.95 -2.55
N TYR A 317 -5.89 -29.50 -2.04
CA TYR A 317 -6.22 -29.55 -0.61
C TYR A 317 -6.62 -30.94 -0.11
N GLY A 318 -6.78 -31.92 -0.99
CA GLY A 318 -7.06 -33.32 -0.63
C GLY A 318 -5.83 -34.17 -0.32
N ARG A 319 -4.63 -33.59 -0.46
CA ARG A 319 -3.34 -34.26 -0.23
C ARG A 319 -2.97 -34.21 1.25
N ASP A 320 -1.96 -35.00 1.62
CA ASP A 320 -1.31 -34.83 2.91
C ASP A 320 -0.31 -33.66 2.83
N LEU A 321 -0.55 -32.65 3.67
CA LEU A 321 0.16 -31.36 3.69
C LEU A 321 0.89 -31.17 5.02
N TRP A 322 2.07 -30.54 4.98
CA TRP A 322 2.85 -30.16 6.15
C TRP A 322 2.10 -29.12 7.00
N THR A 323 1.45 -28.16 6.36
CA THR A 323 0.62 -27.14 7.03
C THR A 323 -0.55 -27.76 7.81
N CYS A 324 -1.22 -28.78 7.25
CA CYS A 324 -2.25 -29.53 7.97
C CYS A 324 -1.64 -30.29 9.17
N GLY A 325 -0.46 -30.89 8.97
CA GLY A 325 0.33 -31.50 10.03
C GLY A 325 0.64 -30.55 11.19
N PHE A 326 1.11 -29.34 10.86
CA PHE A 326 1.44 -28.30 11.82
C PHE A 326 0.23 -27.86 12.61
N LEU A 327 -0.89 -27.57 11.93
CA LEU A 327 -2.15 -27.19 12.57
C LEU A 327 -2.67 -28.29 13.50
N ARG A 328 -2.55 -29.56 13.09
CA ARG A 328 -2.91 -30.69 13.94
C ARG A 328 -2.03 -30.74 15.20
N ALA A 329 -0.71 -30.74 15.04
CA ALA A 329 0.24 -30.83 16.14
C ALA A 329 0.04 -29.66 17.13
N LEU A 330 -0.17 -28.46 16.61
CA LEU A 330 -0.46 -27.26 17.40
C LEU A 330 -1.75 -27.42 18.22
N LEU A 331 -2.86 -27.83 17.60
CA LEU A 331 -4.15 -28.02 18.28
C LEU A 331 -4.13 -29.14 19.32
N GLU A 332 -3.33 -30.19 19.09
CA GLU A 332 -3.14 -31.28 20.05
C GLU A 332 -2.27 -30.86 21.24
N HIS A 333 -1.34 -29.94 21.04
CA HIS A 333 -0.43 -29.45 22.09
C HIS A 333 -1.07 -28.39 23.00
N CYS A 334 -1.80 -27.43 22.42
CA CYS A 334 -2.28 -26.26 23.17
C CYS A 334 -3.44 -26.57 24.12
N ASP A 335 -3.48 -25.88 25.28
CA ASP A 335 -4.67 -25.87 26.11
C ASP A 335 -5.71 -24.86 25.62
N LEU A 336 -6.70 -25.39 24.91
CA LEU A 336 -7.85 -24.65 24.37
C LEU A 336 -8.95 -24.37 25.42
N SER A 337 -8.65 -24.49 26.72
CA SER A 337 -9.58 -24.13 27.80
C SER A 337 -9.65 -22.62 28.05
N THR A 338 -8.61 -21.89 27.67
CA THR A 338 -8.53 -20.44 27.87
C THR A 338 -9.32 -19.69 26.80
N SER A 339 -9.80 -18.49 27.14
CA SER A 339 -10.43 -17.56 26.18
C SER A 339 -9.51 -16.38 25.85
N LYS A 340 -8.19 -16.62 25.87
CA LYS A 340 -7.15 -15.61 25.65
C LYS A 340 -6.32 -15.95 24.42
N MET A 341 -5.49 -15.01 24.00
CA MET A 341 -4.48 -15.25 22.97
C MET A 341 -3.52 -16.35 23.43
N ILE A 342 -3.29 -17.35 22.58
CA ILE A 342 -2.33 -18.42 22.82
C ILE A 342 -0.93 -17.95 22.44
N ARG A 343 0.01 -18.18 23.35
CA ARG A 343 1.40 -17.73 23.29
C ARG A 343 2.35 -18.84 23.72
N PHE A 344 3.60 -18.77 23.27
CA PHE A 344 4.64 -19.76 23.54
C PHE A 344 5.83 -19.10 24.22
N GLU A 345 5.63 -18.63 25.45
CA GLU A 345 6.67 -17.94 26.23
C GLU A 345 7.89 -18.84 26.48
N GLU A 346 7.63 -20.14 26.71
CA GLU A 346 8.64 -21.18 26.79
C GLU A 346 8.78 -21.90 25.44
N PRO A 347 10.01 -22.19 24.96
CA PRO A 347 10.21 -22.93 23.71
C PRO A 347 9.57 -24.32 23.74
N VAL A 348 8.89 -24.67 22.66
CA VAL A 348 8.24 -25.97 22.45
C VAL A 348 8.66 -26.52 21.10
N THR A 349 8.97 -27.82 21.06
CA THR A 349 9.18 -28.56 19.81
C THR A 349 7.92 -29.33 19.44
N LEU A 350 7.28 -28.94 18.33
CA LEU A 350 6.16 -29.68 17.75
C LEU A 350 6.70 -30.76 16.80
N GLN A 351 6.22 -31.99 16.96
CA GLN A 351 6.52 -33.10 16.06
C GLN A 351 5.47 -33.11 14.94
N VAL A 352 5.85 -32.57 13.78
CA VAL A 352 4.94 -32.37 12.65
C VAL A 352 5.05 -33.52 11.67
N GLU A 353 3.91 -34.16 11.37
CA GLU A 353 3.76 -35.16 10.31
C GLU A 353 2.79 -34.64 9.25
N LYS A 354 3.05 -34.92 7.97
CA LYS A 354 2.07 -34.63 6.92
C LYS A 354 0.75 -35.33 7.23
N CYS A 355 -0.35 -34.61 7.07
CA CYS A 355 -1.68 -35.19 7.11
C CYS A 355 -2.64 -34.36 6.26
N ASN A 356 -3.84 -34.89 6.01
CA ASN A 356 -4.87 -34.18 5.27
C ASN A 356 -5.81 -33.38 6.20
N GLN A 357 -6.64 -32.54 5.60
CA GLN A 357 -7.60 -31.68 6.29
C GLN A 357 -8.63 -32.45 7.14
N LYS A 358 -8.93 -33.73 6.83
CA LYS A 358 -9.86 -34.52 7.64
C LYS A 358 -9.25 -34.90 8.99
N ALA A 359 -7.93 -35.11 9.05
CA ALA A 359 -7.23 -35.38 10.30
C ALA A 359 -7.34 -34.17 11.26
N VAL A 360 -7.16 -32.95 10.73
CA VAL A 360 -7.33 -31.71 11.50
C VAL A 360 -8.77 -31.56 11.99
N ARG A 361 -9.77 -31.78 11.12
CA ARG A 361 -11.20 -31.76 11.51
C ARG A 361 -11.54 -32.76 12.60
N THR A 362 -10.92 -33.93 12.58
CA THR A 362 -11.11 -34.94 13.64
C THR A 362 -10.63 -34.44 14.99
N VAL A 363 -9.53 -33.67 15.04
CA VAL A 363 -9.07 -33.00 16.26
C VAL A 363 -10.07 -31.93 16.70
N ILE A 364 -10.56 -31.11 15.77
CA ILE A 364 -11.58 -30.10 16.05
C ILE A 364 -12.86 -30.73 16.63
N ASP A 365 -13.33 -31.84 16.08
CA ASP A 365 -14.50 -32.55 16.60
C ASP A 365 -14.26 -33.09 18.02
N LYS A 366 -13.04 -33.56 18.32
CA LYS A 366 -12.66 -33.95 19.68
C LYS A 366 -12.68 -32.75 20.63
N VAL A 367 -12.22 -31.58 20.19
CA VAL A 367 -12.27 -30.33 20.98
C VAL A 367 -13.72 -29.95 21.28
N LYS A 368 -14.59 -29.93 20.25
CA LYS A 368 -16.03 -29.63 20.41
C LYS A 368 -16.73 -30.64 21.33
N LYS A 369 -16.45 -31.94 21.18
CA LYS A 369 -17.02 -33.00 22.05
C LYS A 369 -16.62 -32.88 23.52
N LYS A 370 -15.46 -32.28 23.81
CA LYS A 370 -15.02 -31.96 25.17
C LYS A 370 -15.66 -30.67 25.72
N GLY A 371 -16.58 -30.05 24.99
CA GLY A 371 -17.20 -28.76 25.36
C GLY A 371 -16.24 -27.57 25.27
N LYS A 372 -15.04 -27.75 24.70
CA LYS A 372 -14.06 -26.67 24.52
C LYS A 372 -14.39 -25.88 23.25
N GLN A 373 -14.06 -24.58 23.26
CA GLN A 373 -14.23 -23.73 22.09
C GLN A 373 -13.07 -23.93 21.10
N VAL A 374 -13.39 -23.99 19.81
CA VAL A 374 -12.39 -24.05 18.73
C VAL A 374 -11.72 -22.69 18.57
N PRO A 375 -10.39 -22.60 18.47
CA PRO A 375 -9.70 -21.32 18.32
C PRO A 375 -9.93 -20.70 16.94
N PHE A 376 -9.78 -19.38 16.82
CA PHE A 376 -9.65 -18.70 15.53
C PHE A 376 -8.24 -18.14 15.35
N PHE A 377 -7.89 -17.80 14.11
CA PHE A 377 -6.55 -17.35 13.74
C PHE A 377 -6.61 -15.96 13.15
N VAL A 378 -5.71 -15.08 13.58
CA VAL A 378 -5.48 -13.76 12.99
C VAL A 378 -4.18 -13.82 12.19
N LEU A 379 -4.27 -13.52 10.89
CA LEU A 379 -3.11 -13.32 10.02
C LEU A 379 -2.98 -11.82 9.72
N ASP A 380 -2.01 -11.15 10.34
CA ASP A 380 -1.70 -9.74 10.08
C ASP A 380 -0.61 -9.59 9.00
N GLU A 381 -0.56 -8.42 8.38
CA GLU A 381 0.33 -8.06 7.26
C GLU A 381 0.29 -9.04 6.07
N MET A 382 -0.88 -9.65 5.82
CA MET A 382 -1.05 -10.60 4.71
C MET A 382 -1.17 -9.87 3.36
N ALA A 383 -0.08 -9.72 2.62
CA ALA A 383 -0.09 -9.07 1.31
C ALA A 383 -0.16 -10.10 0.15
N PRO A 384 -1.21 -10.07 -0.70
CA PRO A 384 -1.41 -11.00 -1.82
C PRO A 384 -0.32 -10.91 -2.91
N ASP A 385 0.42 -9.79 -2.97
CA ASP A 385 1.47 -9.52 -3.97
C ASP A 385 2.89 -9.39 -3.35
N SER A 386 3.09 -9.88 -2.12
CA SER A 386 4.42 -9.88 -1.49
C SER A 386 5.36 -10.91 -2.15
N ARG A 387 6.65 -10.90 -1.76
CA ARG A 387 7.74 -11.69 -2.38
C ARG A 387 7.46 -13.21 -2.53
N GLY A 388 6.46 -13.77 -1.84
CA GLY A 388 6.02 -15.17 -1.92
C GLY A 388 5.04 -15.50 -3.06
N GLY A 389 4.46 -14.50 -3.74
CA GLY A 389 3.55 -14.71 -4.88
C GLY A 389 2.09 -15.00 -4.52
N THR A 390 1.21 -14.83 -5.51
CA THR A 390 -0.27 -14.93 -5.40
C THR A 390 -0.75 -16.25 -4.81
N ASN A 391 -0.12 -17.38 -5.20
CA ASN A 391 -0.51 -18.71 -4.73
C ASN A 391 -0.19 -18.92 -3.25
N GLU A 392 0.98 -18.47 -2.78
CA GLU A 392 1.37 -18.63 -1.38
C GLU A 392 0.39 -17.93 -0.43
N ALA A 393 0.06 -16.66 -0.69
CA ALA A 393 -0.90 -15.92 0.12
C ALA A 393 -2.32 -16.53 0.06
N ALA A 394 -2.77 -16.97 -1.11
CA ALA A 394 -4.05 -17.66 -1.23
C ALA A 394 -4.06 -18.97 -0.43
N PHE A 395 -2.98 -19.75 -0.49
CA PHE A 395 -2.83 -21.00 0.24
C PHE A 395 -2.83 -20.80 1.75
N GLN A 396 -2.03 -19.85 2.26
CA GLN A 396 -1.97 -19.49 3.67
C GLN A 396 -3.38 -19.22 4.23
N ARG A 397 -4.24 -18.50 3.50
CA ARG A 397 -5.63 -18.25 3.92
C ARG A 397 -6.49 -19.50 3.81
N ASN A 398 -6.40 -20.19 2.68
CA ASN A 398 -7.32 -21.27 2.32
C ASN A 398 -7.09 -22.55 3.15
N VAL A 399 -5.86 -22.82 3.62
CA VAL A 399 -5.55 -24.04 4.38
C VAL A 399 -6.31 -24.13 5.70
N PHE A 400 -6.47 -23.02 6.43
CA PHE A 400 -7.32 -22.98 7.64
C PHE A 400 -8.78 -23.29 7.31
N ARG A 401 -9.30 -22.64 6.27
CA ARG A 401 -10.70 -22.74 5.85
C ARG A 401 -11.08 -24.18 5.50
N VAL A 402 -10.21 -24.89 4.77
CA VAL A 402 -10.42 -26.32 4.43
C VAL A 402 -10.23 -27.24 5.62
N CYS A 403 -9.48 -26.83 6.65
CA CYS A 403 -9.38 -27.56 7.90
C CYS A 403 -10.58 -27.32 8.84
N GLY A 404 -11.48 -26.39 8.52
CA GLY A 404 -12.59 -26.02 9.39
C GLY A 404 -12.17 -25.11 10.54
N LEU A 405 -11.11 -24.32 10.33
CA LEU A 405 -10.63 -23.28 11.24
C LEU A 405 -10.94 -21.92 10.63
N LEU A 406 -11.54 -21.04 11.43
CA LEU A 406 -11.81 -19.67 11.05
C LEU A 406 -10.51 -18.86 11.06
N VAL A 407 -10.30 -18.12 9.97
CA VAL A 407 -9.18 -17.20 9.83
C VAL A 407 -9.69 -15.78 9.61
N MET A 408 -9.07 -14.82 10.28
CA MET A 408 -9.25 -13.40 10.11
C MET A 408 -8.00 -12.85 9.44
N VAL A 409 -8.16 -12.20 8.29
CA VAL A 409 -7.04 -11.62 7.53
C VAL A 409 -7.03 -10.11 7.73
N MET A 410 -5.85 -9.58 8.03
CA MET A 410 -5.56 -8.16 8.17
C MET A 410 -4.27 -7.85 7.40
N GLY A 411 -4.17 -6.63 6.90
CA GLY A 411 -2.93 -6.15 6.28
C GLY A 411 -3.16 -4.88 5.49
N THR A 412 -2.08 -4.14 5.24
CA THR A 412 -2.15 -2.91 4.42
C THR A 412 -2.44 -3.22 2.95
N ASP A 413 -2.05 -4.41 2.50
CA ASP A 413 -2.25 -4.91 1.13
C ASP A 413 -3.25 -6.07 1.02
N SER A 414 -3.89 -6.51 2.12
CA SER A 414 -5.02 -7.47 2.12
C SER A 414 -6.31 -6.86 1.53
N LYS A 415 -6.16 -6.11 0.45
CA LYS A 415 -7.21 -5.36 -0.23
C LYS A 415 -8.23 -6.37 -0.76
N ILE A 416 -9.49 -6.22 -0.34
CA ILE A 416 -10.63 -7.03 -0.80
C ILE A 416 -10.60 -7.24 -2.33
N THR A 417 -10.26 -6.20 -3.09
CA THR A 417 -10.10 -6.24 -4.56
C THR A 417 -9.02 -7.19 -5.04
N ASN A 418 -7.89 -7.26 -4.34
CA ASN A 418 -6.79 -8.19 -4.68
C ASN A 418 -7.18 -9.62 -4.32
N LEU A 419 -7.99 -9.79 -3.26
CA LEU A 419 -8.47 -11.11 -2.86
C LEU A 419 -9.49 -11.69 -3.86
N VAL A 420 -10.26 -10.88 -4.61
CA VAL A 420 -11.26 -11.39 -5.60
C VAL A 420 -10.58 -12.21 -6.69
N ASN A 421 -9.42 -11.76 -7.15
CA ASN A 421 -8.59 -12.51 -8.11
C ASN A 421 -8.17 -13.88 -7.56
N HIS A 422 -8.27 -14.09 -6.24
CA HIS A 422 -7.95 -15.33 -5.54
C HIS A 422 -9.20 -16.20 -5.29
N SER A 423 -10.33 -15.89 -5.92
CA SER A 423 -11.58 -16.64 -5.79
C SER A 423 -11.89 -17.39 -7.10
N HIS A 424 -11.69 -18.71 -7.11
CA HIS A 424 -12.11 -19.57 -8.20
C HIS A 424 -13.00 -20.68 -7.62
N GLY A 425 -14.18 -20.83 -8.20
CA GLY A 425 -15.09 -21.94 -7.93
C GLY A 425 -15.59 -22.49 -9.26
N SER A 426 -15.68 -23.82 -9.36
CA SER A 426 -16.17 -24.54 -10.53
C SER A 426 -17.69 -24.40 -10.74
N SER A 427 -18.43 -23.91 -9.75
CA SER A 427 -19.88 -23.70 -9.81
C SER A 427 -20.22 -22.22 -9.97
N GLY A 428 -21.04 -21.89 -10.97
CA GLY A 428 -21.62 -20.54 -11.14
C GLY A 428 -22.64 -20.15 -10.06
N SER A 429 -22.87 -20.97 -9.03
CA SER A 429 -23.74 -20.67 -7.90
C SER A 429 -23.00 -19.81 -6.86
N PRO A 430 -23.61 -18.72 -6.37
CA PRO A 430 -23.05 -17.92 -5.28
C PRO A 430 -22.75 -18.77 -4.06
N HIS A 431 -21.58 -18.58 -3.45
CA HIS A 431 -21.25 -19.19 -2.17
C HIS A 431 -20.65 -18.14 -1.23
N GLN A 432 -21.02 -18.24 0.05
CA GLN A 432 -20.50 -17.33 1.08
C GLN A 432 -18.98 -17.47 1.18
N TRP A 433 -18.27 -16.36 1.02
CA TRP A 433 -16.82 -16.38 0.89
C TRP A 433 -16.13 -15.70 2.07
N MET A 434 -16.63 -14.53 2.50
CA MET A 434 -16.09 -13.80 3.65
C MET A 434 -17.12 -12.90 4.34
N SER A 435 -16.79 -12.44 5.54
CA SER A 435 -17.37 -11.23 6.12
C SER A 435 -16.35 -10.12 6.17
N VAL A 436 -16.75 -8.90 5.84
CA VAL A 436 -15.90 -7.71 5.85
C VAL A 436 -16.20 -6.90 7.10
N VAL A 437 -15.15 -6.53 7.86
CA VAL A 437 -15.22 -5.56 8.95
C VAL A 437 -14.69 -4.22 8.42
N PRO A 438 -15.55 -3.21 8.17
CA PRO A 438 -15.15 -2.05 7.37
C PRO A 438 -14.70 -0.82 8.18
N ARG A 439 -15.01 -0.77 9.48
CA ARG A 439 -14.76 0.36 10.38
C ARG A 439 -14.04 -0.09 11.64
N PHE A 440 -13.47 0.87 12.36
CA PHE A 440 -12.78 0.65 13.64
C PHE A 440 -13.41 1.57 14.67
N PRO A 441 -13.39 1.19 15.96
CA PRO A 441 -13.84 2.07 17.01
C PRO A 441 -13.00 3.34 17.05
N SER A 442 -13.57 4.42 17.60
CA SER A 442 -12.84 5.65 17.87
C SER A 442 -11.62 5.36 18.74
N TYR A 443 -10.58 6.20 18.61
CA TYR A 443 -9.35 6.01 19.35
C TYR A 443 -9.59 6.06 20.87
N GLN A 444 -9.13 5.02 21.56
CA GLN A 444 -9.14 4.97 23.02
C GLN A 444 -7.83 5.58 23.51
N ILE A 445 -7.93 6.70 24.24
CA ILE A 445 -6.77 7.41 24.76
C ILE A 445 -6.03 6.52 25.75
N MET A 446 -4.75 6.31 25.47
CA MET A 446 -3.84 5.58 26.35
C MET A 446 -2.53 6.36 26.49
N LEU A 447 -2.11 6.54 27.74
CA LEU A 447 -0.92 7.29 28.13
C LEU A 447 0.14 6.28 28.57
N PHE A 448 1.27 6.25 27.88
CA PHE A 448 2.24 5.15 28.01
C PHE A 448 3.46 5.50 28.85
N THR A 449 3.82 6.78 28.89
CA THR A 449 5.00 7.23 29.63
C THR A 449 4.57 7.90 30.94
N PRO A 450 5.38 7.84 32.01
CA PRO A 450 5.10 8.59 33.23
C PRO A 450 4.86 10.08 32.95
N THR A 451 5.63 10.65 32.02
CA THR A 451 5.47 12.02 31.53
C THR A 451 4.09 12.26 30.92
N GLU A 452 3.59 11.36 30.07
CA GLU A 452 2.25 11.49 29.50
C GLU A 452 1.17 11.38 30.56
N MET A 453 1.28 10.41 31.48
CA MET A 453 0.32 10.22 32.58
C MET A 453 0.23 11.45 33.48
N GLU A 454 1.35 12.13 33.72
CA GLU A 454 1.39 13.36 34.51
C GLU A 454 0.89 14.58 33.73
N LEU A 455 1.35 14.77 32.49
CA LEU A 455 1.19 16.02 31.76
C LEU A 455 -0.08 16.08 30.91
N TRP A 456 -0.51 14.97 30.29
CA TRP A 456 -1.71 14.99 29.43
C TRP A 456 -2.98 15.44 30.18
N PRO A 457 -3.25 15.00 31.43
CA PRO A 457 -4.39 15.52 32.20
C PRO A 457 -4.33 17.03 32.41
N ARG A 458 -3.12 17.60 32.57
CA ARG A 458 -2.92 19.04 32.75
C ARG A 458 -3.15 19.80 31.43
N VAL A 459 -2.67 19.25 30.31
CA VAL A 459 -2.89 19.82 28.96
C VAL A 459 -4.38 19.83 28.64
N SER A 460 -5.06 18.70 28.80
CA SER A 460 -6.49 18.54 28.50
C SER A 460 -7.39 19.36 29.43
N ALA A 461 -7.03 19.49 30.72
CA ALA A 461 -7.75 20.38 31.64
C ALA A 461 -7.64 21.86 31.25
N ARG A 462 -6.46 22.29 30.77
CA ARG A 462 -6.25 23.68 30.32
C ARG A 462 -6.88 23.93 28.95
N TYR A 463 -6.81 22.95 28.06
CA TYR A 463 -7.24 23.05 26.67
C TYR A 463 -8.17 21.90 26.29
N PRO A 464 -9.46 21.92 26.68
CA PRO A 464 -10.38 20.80 26.46
C PRO A 464 -10.49 20.33 25.00
N VAL A 465 -10.30 21.24 24.04
CA VAL A 465 -10.33 20.94 22.60
C VAL A 465 -9.29 19.87 22.19
N VAL A 466 -8.17 19.74 22.89
CA VAL A 466 -7.13 18.76 22.55
C VAL A 466 -7.59 17.32 22.75
N ASP A 467 -8.43 17.07 23.76
CA ASP A 467 -9.03 15.75 24.01
C ASP A 467 -10.08 15.43 22.94
N ILE A 468 -10.88 16.43 22.54
CA ILE A 468 -11.84 16.31 21.45
C ILE A 468 -11.13 15.96 20.13
N ILE A 469 -10.06 16.68 19.77
CA ILE A 469 -9.26 16.41 18.56
C ILE A 469 -8.75 14.96 18.56
N VAL A 470 -8.21 14.50 19.68
CA VAL A 470 -7.65 13.14 19.83
C VAL A 470 -8.73 12.06 19.71
N ARG A 471 -9.89 12.24 20.34
CA ARG A 471 -10.99 11.25 20.28
C ARG A 471 -11.68 11.22 18.91
N ARG A 472 -11.71 12.36 18.22
CA ARG A 472 -12.30 12.53 16.88
C ARG A 472 -11.26 12.44 15.76
N SER A 473 -10.26 11.60 15.96
CA SER A 473 -9.20 11.32 15.00
C SER A 473 -8.81 9.86 15.01
N ARG A 474 -8.20 9.40 13.91
CA ARG A 474 -7.66 8.03 13.83
C ARG A 474 -6.53 7.81 14.82
N GLY A 475 -6.43 6.59 15.34
CA GLY A 475 -5.55 6.29 16.48
C GLY A 475 -4.08 6.63 16.28
N ARG A 476 -3.52 6.40 15.08
CA ARG A 476 -2.13 6.79 14.80
C ARG A 476 -1.90 8.30 14.93
N PHE A 477 -2.79 9.11 14.36
CA PHE A 477 -2.64 10.56 14.41
C PHE A 477 -2.86 11.06 15.84
N SER A 478 -3.87 10.54 16.52
CA SER A 478 -4.17 10.84 17.91
C SER A 478 -2.98 10.55 18.83
N ARG A 479 -2.33 9.38 18.65
CA ARG A 479 -1.14 9.02 19.42
C ARG A 479 0.02 9.99 19.17
N SER A 480 0.30 10.29 17.90
CA SER A 480 1.37 11.22 17.51
C SER A 480 1.10 12.65 18.00
N PHE A 481 -0.19 13.06 18.04
CA PHE A 481 -0.62 14.34 18.55
C PHE A 481 -0.42 14.46 20.07
N ILE A 482 -0.78 13.43 20.84
CA ILE A 482 -0.54 13.40 22.30
C ILE A 482 0.94 13.58 22.60
N VAL A 483 1.82 12.84 21.92
CA VAL A 483 3.27 12.97 22.09
C VAL A 483 3.73 14.40 21.80
N GLY A 484 3.36 14.96 20.65
CA GLY A 484 3.73 16.33 20.28
C GLY A 484 3.21 17.39 21.27
N ALA A 485 1.97 17.25 21.73
CA ALA A 485 1.37 18.18 22.69
C ALA A 485 2.04 18.11 24.07
N VAL A 486 2.30 16.90 24.58
CA VAL A 486 2.99 16.68 25.86
C VAL A 486 4.42 17.20 25.82
N GLU A 487 5.20 16.85 24.78
CA GLU A 487 6.57 17.34 24.61
C GLU A 487 6.64 18.87 24.56
N CYS A 488 5.68 19.50 23.90
CA CYS A 488 5.61 20.95 23.78
C CYS A 488 5.25 21.62 25.11
N PHE A 489 4.23 21.10 25.79
CA PHE A 489 3.79 21.62 27.09
C PHE A 489 4.82 21.41 28.21
N GLN A 490 5.59 20.32 28.15
CA GLN A 490 6.69 20.08 29.09
C GLN A 490 7.78 21.15 29.00
N ARG A 491 8.03 21.68 27.80
CA ARG A 491 9.04 22.72 27.57
C ARG A 491 8.55 24.09 28.02
N ASP A 492 7.25 24.35 27.88
CA ASP A 492 6.62 25.60 28.28
C ASP A 492 5.21 25.37 28.81
N PHE A 493 5.07 25.36 30.13
CA PHE A 493 3.77 25.24 30.81
C PHE A 493 2.85 26.44 30.57
N SER A 494 3.37 27.56 30.07
CA SER A 494 2.59 28.76 29.78
C SER A 494 2.12 28.87 28.33
N ILE A 495 2.56 27.96 27.46
CA ILE A 495 2.33 27.98 26.01
C ILE A 495 0.88 28.24 25.64
N GLU A 496 0.65 29.12 24.66
CA GLU A 496 -0.67 29.40 24.11
C GLU A 496 -1.22 28.22 23.30
N LEU A 497 -2.54 28.04 23.30
CA LEU A 497 -3.20 26.94 22.60
C LEU A 497 -2.79 26.86 21.12
N SER A 498 -2.76 27.99 20.41
CA SER A 498 -2.42 28.02 18.99
C SER A 498 -1.01 27.48 18.69
N ASP A 499 -0.02 27.81 19.53
CA ASP A 499 1.36 27.34 19.33
C ASP A 499 1.50 25.87 19.71
N LEU A 500 0.78 25.42 20.74
CA LEU A 500 0.68 24.01 21.10
C LEU A 500 0.05 23.19 19.96
N LEU A 501 -1.04 23.67 19.36
CA LEU A 501 -1.70 23.00 18.22
C LEU A 501 -0.79 22.94 17.01
N ASP A 502 -0.15 24.04 16.61
CA ASP A 502 0.78 24.06 15.48
C ASP A 502 1.96 23.09 15.68
N ALA A 503 2.53 23.05 16.90
CA ALA A 503 3.61 22.12 17.24
C ALA A 503 3.15 20.65 17.19
N ALA A 504 1.98 20.35 17.76
CA ALA A 504 1.42 19.00 17.76
C ALA A 504 1.02 18.54 16.35
N PHE A 505 0.41 19.40 15.54
CA PHE A 505 0.10 19.12 14.12
C PHE A 505 1.36 18.89 13.30
N SER A 506 2.42 19.68 13.53
CA SER A 506 3.73 19.45 12.92
C SER A 506 4.29 18.08 13.29
N HIS A 507 4.15 17.66 14.54
CA HIS A 507 4.58 16.33 14.98
C HIS A 507 3.80 15.21 14.26
N VAL A 508 2.46 15.31 14.18
CA VAL A 508 1.60 14.36 13.45
C VAL A 508 1.98 14.26 11.97
N CYS A 509 2.13 15.40 11.30
CA CYS A 509 2.47 15.44 9.89
C CYS A 509 3.87 14.86 9.64
N SER A 510 4.83 15.16 10.52
CA SER A 510 6.17 14.58 10.49
C SER A 510 6.15 13.05 10.58
N ASP A 511 5.42 12.48 11.55
CA ASP A 511 5.29 11.02 11.71
C ASP A 511 4.62 10.36 10.48
N ALA A 512 3.53 10.94 10.00
CA ALA A 512 2.82 10.45 8.83
C ALA A 512 3.72 10.44 7.58
N HIS A 513 4.49 11.51 7.35
CA HIS A 513 5.42 11.58 6.22
C HIS A 513 6.57 10.58 6.33
N LYS A 514 7.17 10.40 7.52
CA LYS A 514 8.29 9.45 7.73
C LYS A 514 7.91 8.03 7.33
N THR A 515 6.65 7.66 7.59
CA THR A 515 6.22 6.27 7.48
C THR A 515 5.44 5.96 6.22
N LYS A 516 4.75 6.94 5.63
CA LYS A 516 3.91 6.72 4.44
C LYS A 516 4.42 7.36 3.17
N MET A 517 5.21 8.43 3.27
CA MET A 517 5.72 9.15 2.08
C MET A 517 4.63 9.42 1.03
N PHE A 518 3.40 9.70 1.45
CA PHE A 518 2.21 9.66 0.58
C PHE A 518 2.26 10.69 -0.56
N LEU A 519 3.03 11.77 -0.42
CA LEU A 519 3.23 12.75 -1.48
C LEU A 519 4.31 12.38 -2.51
N LYS A 520 5.02 11.26 -2.33
CA LYS A 520 5.98 10.75 -3.31
C LYS A 520 5.29 10.13 -4.55
N PRO A 521 4.37 9.16 -4.41
CA PRO A 521 3.64 8.61 -5.55
C PRO A 521 2.58 9.58 -6.09
N ILE A 522 2.25 9.45 -7.39
CA ILE A 522 1.18 10.25 -8.00
C ILE A 522 -0.18 9.99 -7.33
N GLY A 523 -0.44 8.73 -6.97
CA GLY A 523 -1.65 8.29 -6.28
C GLY A 523 -1.97 9.05 -4.99
N GLY A 524 -0.96 9.39 -4.20
CA GLY A 524 -1.16 10.15 -2.97
C GLY A 524 -1.28 11.64 -3.19
N LYS A 525 -0.70 12.19 -4.26
CA LYS A 525 -0.98 13.55 -4.71
C LYS A 525 -2.45 13.68 -5.15
N VAL A 526 -2.95 12.72 -5.92
CA VAL A 526 -4.38 12.62 -6.31
C VAL A 526 -5.26 12.53 -5.08
N SER A 527 -4.93 11.64 -4.14
CA SER A 527 -5.73 11.44 -2.93
C SER A 527 -5.78 12.69 -2.05
N GLN A 528 -4.68 13.45 -1.99
CA GLN A 528 -4.65 14.71 -1.27
C GLN A 528 -5.48 15.81 -1.97
N LEU A 529 -5.47 15.86 -3.31
CA LEU A 529 -6.40 16.72 -4.05
C LEU A 529 -7.85 16.39 -3.67
N VAL A 530 -8.23 15.11 -3.73
CA VAL A 530 -9.59 14.69 -3.39
C VAL A 530 -9.97 15.02 -1.94
N ALA A 531 -9.05 14.84 -0.99
CA ALA A 531 -9.26 15.18 0.42
C ALA A 531 -9.45 16.69 0.63
N ILE A 532 -8.62 17.53 -0.01
CA ILE A 532 -8.75 18.99 0.07
C ILE A 532 -10.05 19.45 -0.60
N SER A 533 -10.48 18.84 -1.71
CA SER A 533 -11.76 19.18 -2.33
C SER A 533 -12.99 18.72 -1.55
N TYR A 534 -12.81 17.84 -0.55
CA TYR A 534 -13.87 17.23 0.25
C TYR A 534 -14.97 16.52 -0.57
N THR A 535 -14.67 16.12 -1.81
CA THR A 535 -15.65 15.56 -2.77
C THR A 535 -16.02 14.11 -2.48
N ASN A 536 -15.18 13.40 -1.72
CA ASN A 536 -15.32 11.99 -1.42
C ASN A 536 -15.44 11.70 0.08
N ALA A 537 -15.46 12.73 0.94
CA ALA A 537 -15.67 12.54 2.36
C ALA A 537 -17.09 12.03 2.65
N VAL A 538 -17.24 11.07 3.58
CA VAL A 538 -18.55 10.60 4.09
C VAL A 538 -19.36 11.81 4.58
N GLY A 539 -20.67 11.82 4.37
CA GLY A 539 -21.52 12.75 5.11
C GLY A 539 -22.97 12.34 5.10
N ASP A 540 -23.70 12.95 6.02
CA ASP A 540 -25.13 12.82 6.18
C ASP A 540 -25.80 13.51 4.98
N VAL A 541 -26.42 12.71 4.13
CA VAL A 541 -27.65 12.97 3.34
C VAL A 541 -27.69 11.93 2.22
N GLU A 542 -28.65 11.01 2.39
CA GLU A 542 -29.24 10.09 1.43
C GLU A 542 -28.72 10.17 -0.01
N ASP A 543 -27.74 9.32 -0.27
CA ASP A 543 -27.21 8.99 -1.58
C ASP A 543 -28.20 8.04 -2.30
N SER A 544 -29.47 8.46 -2.48
CA SER A 544 -30.46 7.74 -3.29
C SER A 544 -31.78 8.51 -3.42
N THR A 545 -31.83 9.53 -4.27
CA THR A 545 -32.97 9.76 -5.18
C THR A 545 -32.67 10.91 -6.12
N ALA A 546 -32.80 10.63 -7.41
CA ALA A 546 -33.09 11.67 -8.37
C ALA A 546 -34.57 12.09 -8.18
N ILE A 547 -34.86 13.39 -8.34
CA ILE A 547 -36.19 13.99 -8.60
C ILE A 547 -37.12 14.11 -7.36
N THR A 548 -37.25 15.30 -6.76
CA THR A 548 -38.28 16.32 -7.02
C THR A 548 -38.23 17.43 -5.96
N SER A 549 -38.52 18.64 -6.40
CA SER A 549 -38.81 19.84 -5.60
C SER A 549 -39.67 19.60 -4.36
N VAL A 550 -39.37 20.25 -3.22
CA VAL A 550 -40.23 21.24 -2.51
C VAL A 550 -39.40 21.99 -1.46
N ASN A 551 -39.68 23.29 -1.37
CA ASN A 551 -39.15 24.30 -0.44
C ASN A 551 -39.16 23.90 1.04
N THR A 552 -38.03 24.14 1.71
CA THR A 552 -38.04 24.64 3.09
C THR A 552 -36.95 25.70 3.22
N MET A 553 -37.34 26.91 3.63
CA MET A 553 -36.41 28.01 3.88
C MET A 553 -35.53 27.69 5.10
N GLY A 554 -34.29 27.31 4.83
CA GLY A 554 -33.20 27.20 5.79
C GLY A 554 -31.91 27.27 4.98
N VAL A 555 -30.96 28.08 5.43
CA VAL A 555 -29.69 28.38 4.76
C VAL A 555 -28.91 27.08 4.53
N GLY A 556 -29.10 26.45 3.38
CA GLY A 556 -28.41 25.24 2.95
C GLY A 556 -27.65 25.51 1.66
N GLY A 557 -26.32 25.44 1.73
CA GLY A 557 -25.47 25.43 0.54
C GLY A 557 -25.76 24.23 -0.37
N PRO A 558 -25.24 24.20 -1.61
CA PRO A 558 -25.56 23.15 -2.57
C PRO A 558 -25.19 21.77 -2.02
N ALA A 559 -26.14 20.83 -2.09
CA ALA A 559 -25.91 19.44 -1.76
C ALA A 559 -24.84 18.84 -2.70
N LEU A 560 -23.68 18.51 -2.14
CA LEU A 560 -22.60 17.82 -2.84
C LEU A 560 -22.98 16.33 -2.97
N LYS A 561 -23.18 15.82 -4.19
CA LYS A 561 -23.27 14.37 -4.43
C LYS A 561 -21.90 13.75 -4.11
N LYS A 562 -21.70 13.22 -2.91
CA LYS A 562 -20.45 12.59 -2.48
C LYS A 562 -20.21 11.32 -3.29
N ARG A 563 -19.24 11.32 -4.23
CA ARG A 563 -18.96 10.11 -5.03
C ARG A 563 -17.97 9.23 -4.30
N ARG A 564 -18.43 8.03 -3.95
CA ARG A 564 -17.60 6.92 -3.47
C ARG A 564 -16.72 6.41 -4.62
N VAL A 565 -15.41 6.28 -4.42
CA VAL A 565 -14.47 5.81 -5.47
C VAL A 565 -14.09 4.36 -5.18
N GLN A 566 -13.88 3.58 -6.24
CA GLN A 566 -13.42 2.18 -6.13
C GLN A 566 -12.09 2.08 -5.40
N VAL A 567 -11.92 0.98 -4.66
CA VAL A 567 -10.63 0.55 -4.12
C VAL A 567 -9.69 0.22 -5.31
N LYS A 568 -8.68 1.06 -5.59
CA LYS A 568 -7.67 0.86 -6.67
C LYS A 568 -6.25 1.00 -6.15
N SER A 569 -5.36 0.07 -6.51
CA SER A 569 -4.05 -0.16 -5.88
C SER A 569 -3.20 1.08 -5.61
N SER A 570 -3.35 2.19 -6.34
CA SER A 570 -2.64 3.47 -6.17
C SER A 570 -3.54 4.66 -5.77
N GLY A 571 -4.73 4.42 -5.21
CA GLY A 571 -5.76 5.44 -4.95
C GLY A 571 -5.97 5.77 -3.48
N MET A 572 -7.11 6.41 -3.17
CA MET A 572 -7.43 6.90 -1.83
C MET A 572 -7.39 5.83 -0.73
N HIS A 573 -7.57 4.54 -1.04
CA HIS A 573 -7.49 3.51 -0.02
C HIS A 573 -6.08 3.30 0.55
N GLU A 574 -5.02 3.67 -0.19
CA GLU A 574 -3.66 3.70 0.38
C GLU A 574 -3.49 4.91 1.29
N HIS A 575 -4.28 5.94 1.04
CA HIS A 575 -4.17 7.26 1.62
C HIS A 575 -5.37 7.54 2.52
N PHE A 576 -5.32 7.01 3.74
CA PHE A 576 -6.22 7.36 4.85
C PHE A 576 -7.74 7.17 4.63
N ALA A 577 -8.24 6.78 3.45
CA ALA A 577 -9.67 6.54 3.23
C ALA A 577 -10.14 5.18 3.78
N ASN A 578 -11.38 5.13 4.25
CA ASN A 578 -12.00 3.94 4.82
C ASN A 578 -13.03 3.35 3.84
N LEU A 579 -13.37 2.07 4.02
CA LEU A 579 -14.52 1.51 3.31
C LEU A 579 -15.78 2.31 3.63
N VAL A 580 -16.66 2.41 2.65
CA VAL A 580 -17.89 3.18 2.86
C VAL A 580 -18.91 2.39 3.67
N ASP A 581 -18.90 1.06 3.58
CA ASP A 581 -19.70 0.17 4.42
C ASP A 581 -19.47 0.50 5.90
N GLU A 582 -20.54 0.52 6.69
CA GLU A 582 -20.51 0.89 8.12
C GLU A 582 -20.61 -0.33 9.04
N GLU A 583 -21.30 -1.38 8.58
CA GLU A 583 -21.56 -2.60 9.31
C GLU A 583 -20.80 -3.80 8.74
N ILE A 584 -20.70 -4.87 9.55
CA ILE A 584 -20.10 -6.13 9.09
C ILE A 584 -20.91 -6.66 7.91
N THR A 585 -20.24 -6.84 6.77
CA THR A 585 -20.89 -7.15 5.51
C THR A 585 -20.53 -8.54 5.04
N ASP A 586 -21.54 -9.40 4.83
CA ASP A 586 -21.35 -10.72 4.27
C ASP A 586 -21.21 -10.67 2.74
N VAL A 587 -20.11 -11.21 2.24
CA VAL A 587 -19.77 -11.19 0.83
C VAL A 587 -19.66 -12.63 0.30
N ALA A 588 -20.49 -12.92 -0.69
CA ALA A 588 -20.43 -14.13 -1.49
C ALA A 588 -19.58 -13.91 -2.75
N VAL A 589 -19.11 -15.01 -3.34
CA VAL A 589 -18.49 -15.00 -4.67
C VAL A 589 -19.34 -15.79 -5.63
N SER A 590 -19.62 -15.21 -6.79
CA SER A 590 -20.26 -15.87 -7.92
C SER A 590 -19.62 -15.40 -9.23
N ALA A 591 -19.21 -16.31 -10.11
CA ALA A 591 -18.61 -15.98 -11.41
C ALA A 591 -17.49 -14.91 -11.33
N GLN A 592 -16.61 -15.00 -10.33
CA GLN A 592 -15.53 -14.04 -10.04
C GLN A 592 -16.00 -12.61 -9.68
N GLN A 593 -17.27 -12.45 -9.35
CA GLN A 593 -17.85 -11.21 -8.84
C GLN A 593 -18.14 -11.35 -7.35
N LEU A 594 -17.91 -10.27 -6.61
CA LEU A 594 -18.34 -10.17 -5.23
C LEU A 594 -19.82 -9.80 -5.19
N MET A 595 -20.56 -10.47 -4.31
CA MET A 595 -22.01 -10.32 -4.21
C MET A 595 -22.40 -10.06 -2.75
N ILE A 596 -23.33 -9.13 -2.54
CA ILE A 596 -24.08 -9.00 -1.29
C ILE A 596 -25.52 -9.39 -1.60
N GLY A 597 -25.98 -10.49 -1.01
CA GLY A 597 -27.20 -11.15 -1.46
C GLY A 597 -27.11 -11.48 -2.96
N ASP A 598 -28.05 -10.96 -3.74
CA ASP A 598 -28.13 -11.17 -5.19
C ASP A 598 -27.56 -10.01 -6.02
N VAL A 599 -26.91 -9.03 -5.36
CA VAL A 599 -26.43 -7.80 -6.02
C VAL A 599 -24.89 -7.80 -6.09
N ALA A 600 -24.36 -7.45 -7.27
CA ALA A 600 -22.93 -7.23 -7.44
C ALA A 600 -22.45 -6.10 -6.54
N TRP A 601 -21.44 -6.40 -5.72
CA TRP A 601 -20.83 -5.47 -4.79
C TRP A 601 -19.41 -5.13 -5.20
N GLU A 602 -19.07 -3.85 -5.11
CA GLU A 602 -17.72 -3.36 -5.29
C GLU A 602 -17.28 -2.63 -4.03
N PRO A 603 -16.11 -2.96 -3.46
CA PRO A 603 -15.58 -2.23 -2.32
C PRO A 603 -15.23 -0.81 -2.77
N LYS A 604 -15.85 0.17 -2.11
CA LYS A 604 -15.60 1.60 -2.34
C LYS A 604 -15.01 2.23 -1.10
N CYS A 605 -14.16 3.24 -1.30
CA CYS A 605 -13.56 4.00 -0.21
C CYS A 605 -13.96 5.49 -0.23
N SER A 606 -13.98 6.04 0.98
CA SER A 606 -14.23 7.45 1.28
C SER A 606 -13.31 7.96 2.38
N PHE A 607 -12.85 9.21 2.28
CA PHE A 607 -12.29 9.88 3.45
C PHE A 607 -13.34 9.99 4.56
N ALA A 608 -12.91 9.87 5.81
CA ALA A 608 -13.79 10.13 6.94
C ALA A 608 -14.23 11.61 6.92
N SER A 609 -15.39 11.93 7.49
CA SER A 609 -15.82 13.32 7.62
C SER A 609 -14.83 14.11 8.49
N ILE A 610 -14.87 15.44 8.42
CA ILE A 610 -14.04 16.29 9.29
C ILE A 610 -14.31 16.08 10.78
N VAL A 611 -15.51 15.60 11.11
CA VAL A 611 -15.95 15.30 12.48
C VAL A 611 -15.37 13.98 12.97
N ASP A 612 -15.16 13.01 12.08
CA ASP A 612 -14.70 11.67 12.42
C ASP A 612 -13.17 11.51 12.34
N ASP A 613 -12.51 12.42 11.62
CA ASP A 613 -11.04 12.42 11.53
C ASP A 613 -10.43 13.83 11.42
N MET A 614 -10.54 14.59 12.51
CA MET A 614 -10.09 15.99 12.58
C MET A 614 -8.62 16.16 12.20
N LEU A 615 -7.71 15.30 12.67
CA LEU A 615 -6.27 15.43 12.43
C LEU A 615 -5.86 15.20 10.97
N LEU A 616 -6.63 14.46 10.18
CA LEU A 616 -6.42 14.43 8.73
C LEU A 616 -6.54 15.84 8.16
N TYR A 617 -7.60 16.56 8.51
CA TYR A 617 -7.87 17.90 7.98
C TYR A 617 -7.03 18.98 8.65
N LEU A 618 -6.71 18.86 9.95
CA LEU A 618 -5.94 19.86 10.70
C LEU A 618 -4.43 19.75 10.47
N ALA A 619 -3.88 18.54 10.39
CA ALA A 619 -2.43 18.32 10.37
C ALA A 619 -1.90 17.81 9.02
N ILE A 620 -2.63 16.89 8.37
CA ILE A 620 -2.13 16.21 7.15
C ILE A 620 -2.35 17.04 5.90
N LEU A 621 -3.49 17.73 5.77
CA LEU A 621 -3.78 18.56 4.60
C LEU A 621 -3.02 19.89 4.56
N GLY A 622 -2.05 20.09 5.47
CA GLY A 622 -1.14 21.24 5.51
C GLY A 622 -1.33 22.11 6.75
N GLY A 623 -0.24 22.73 7.19
CA GLY A 623 -0.15 23.66 8.31
C GLY A 623 1.12 24.51 8.25
N LYS A 624 1.48 25.12 9.39
CA LYS A 624 2.59 26.10 9.50
C LYS A 624 3.95 25.53 9.07
N THR A 625 4.34 24.39 9.63
CA THR A 625 5.64 23.76 9.36
C THR A 625 5.65 23.01 8.03
N TYR A 626 4.57 22.26 7.77
CA TYR A 626 4.45 21.38 6.61
C TYR A 626 3.24 21.81 5.78
N PRO A 627 3.45 22.45 4.63
CA PRO A 627 2.34 22.90 3.79
C PRO A 627 1.69 21.76 3.02
N SER A 628 0.51 22.03 2.45
CA SER A 628 -0.37 21.04 1.83
C SER A 628 0.36 20.09 0.87
N TYR A 629 1.19 20.56 -0.06
CA TYR A 629 1.88 19.69 -1.01
C TYR A 629 3.38 19.57 -0.76
N TYR A 630 3.76 19.28 0.49
CA TYR A 630 5.15 19.07 0.88
C TYR A 630 5.60 17.61 0.72
N ASP A 631 6.49 17.35 -0.23
CA ASP A 631 7.18 16.07 -0.33
C ASP A 631 8.43 16.07 0.56
N ARG A 632 8.34 15.42 1.72
CA ARG A 632 9.45 15.25 2.66
C ARG A 632 10.65 14.53 2.08
N VAL A 633 10.44 13.58 1.16
CA VAL A 633 11.53 12.73 0.63
C VAL A 633 12.44 13.56 -0.26
N SER A 634 11.86 14.39 -1.12
CA SER A 634 12.61 15.31 -1.98
C SER A 634 12.88 16.67 -1.33
N GLY A 635 12.25 16.97 -0.19
CA GLY A 635 12.27 18.29 0.43
C GLY A 635 11.56 19.36 -0.41
N THR A 636 10.65 18.95 -1.31
CA THR A 636 10.03 19.84 -2.29
C THR A 636 8.69 20.38 -1.80
N TYR A 637 8.51 21.69 -1.92
CA TYR A 637 7.22 22.36 -1.73
C TYR A 637 6.56 22.51 -3.10
N HIS A 638 5.66 21.60 -3.48
CA HIS A 638 4.96 21.74 -4.75
C HIS A 638 3.97 22.91 -4.70
N SER A 639 3.90 23.69 -5.77
CA SER A 639 2.83 24.67 -5.94
C SER A 639 1.51 23.96 -6.25
N THR A 640 0.39 24.57 -5.88
CA THR A 640 -0.94 24.05 -6.25
C THR A 640 -1.06 23.88 -7.76
N LYS A 641 -0.59 24.84 -8.57
CA LYS A 641 -0.58 24.73 -10.04
C LYS A 641 0.18 23.50 -10.53
N GLN A 642 1.34 23.19 -9.95
CA GLN A 642 2.13 22.02 -10.34
C GLN A 642 1.44 20.69 -9.98
N ILE A 643 0.75 20.62 -8.85
CA ILE A 643 0.01 19.40 -8.50
C ILE A 643 -1.14 19.19 -9.48
N PHE A 644 -1.84 20.26 -9.83
CA PHE A 644 -2.89 20.20 -10.82
C PHE A 644 -2.37 19.86 -12.22
N SER A 645 -1.17 20.27 -12.64
CA SER A 645 -0.63 19.93 -13.96
C SER A 645 -0.24 18.45 -14.11
N ILE A 646 0.34 17.84 -13.07
CA ILE A 646 0.85 16.46 -13.16
C ILE A 646 -0.21 15.39 -12.94
N VAL A 647 -1.35 15.73 -12.36
CA VAL A 647 -2.47 14.81 -12.14
C VAL A 647 -3.35 14.77 -13.38
N ASN A 648 -3.63 13.57 -13.89
CA ASN A 648 -4.53 13.40 -15.02
C ASN A 648 -5.97 13.83 -14.65
N PRO A 649 -6.65 14.67 -15.47
CA PRO A 649 -8.05 15.03 -15.24
C PRO A 649 -8.98 13.85 -14.92
N ASP A 650 -8.76 12.70 -15.55
CA ASP A 650 -9.61 11.51 -15.38
C ASP A 650 -9.40 10.81 -14.01
N GLU A 651 -8.24 11.03 -13.37
CA GLU A 651 -7.94 10.50 -12.03
C GLU A 651 -8.49 11.39 -10.91
N TYR A 652 -8.81 12.65 -11.24
CA TYR A 652 -9.35 13.66 -10.35
C TYR A 652 -10.71 14.14 -10.88
N VAL A 653 -11.71 13.24 -10.81
CA VAL A 653 -13.09 13.55 -11.20
C VAL A 653 -13.74 14.41 -10.11
N ILE A 654 -13.75 15.73 -10.33
CA ILE A 654 -14.38 16.70 -9.44
C ILE A 654 -15.88 16.81 -9.76
N HIS A 655 -16.69 17.06 -8.72
CA HIS A 655 -18.13 17.24 -8.87
C HIS A 655 -18.52 18.38 -9.79
N GLU A 656 -19.63 18.13 -10.45
CA GLU A 656 -20.27 18.99 -11.42
C GLU A 656 -21.01 20.13 -10.72
N ASN A 657 -20.55 21.37 -10.92
CA ASN A 657 -21.52 22.44 -11.15
C ASN A 657 -22.12 22.16 -12.54
N THR A 658 -23.39 21.75 -12.60
CA THR A 658 -24.08 21.38 -13.85
C THR A 658 -24.29 22.57 -14.79
N GLN A 659 -23.97 23.79 -14.35
CA GLN A 659 -24.10 25.02 -15.13
C GLN A 659 -22.77 25.65 -15.60
N ALA A 660 -21.62 25.04 -15.28
CA ALA A 660 -20.32 25.55 -15.70
C ALA A 660 -19.86 24.91 -17.03
N PRO A 661 -19.52 25.70 -18.08
CA PRO A 661 -19.10 25.17 -19.37
C PRO A 661 -17.72 24.49 -19.28
N THR A 662 -17.63 23.26 -19.80
CA THR A 662 -16.45 22.37 -19.94
C THR A 662 -15.71 21.95 -18.64
N LEU A 663 -14.96 20.85 -18.72
CA LEU A 663 -14.24 20.23 -17.58
C LEU A 663 -13.07 21.11 -17.10
N ASP A 664 -12.40 21.81 -18.01
CA ASP A 664 -11.19 22.60 -17.72
C ASP A 664 -11.47 23.84 -16.87
N PHE A 665 -12.64 24.48 -17.05
CA PHE A 665 -13.07 25.60 -16.21
C PHE A 665 -13.25 25.16 -14.75
N LYS A 666 -13.83 23.97 -14.52
CA LYS A 666 -14.04 23.40 -13.18
C LYS A 666 -12.73 23.00 -12.50
N ARG A 667 -11.80 22.41 -13.25
CA ARG A 667 -10.45 22.08 -12.75
C ARG A 667 -9.70 23.34 -12.34
N TYR A 668 -9.81 24.41 -13.13
CA TYR A 668 -9.18 25.70 -12.85
C TYR A 668 -9.73 26.36 -11.58
N GLU A 669 -11.06 26.42 -11.40
CA GLU A 669 -11.68 26.92 -10.16
C GLU A 669 -11.19 26.16 -8.91
N ASN A 670 -11.11 24.84 -8.99
CA ASN A 670 -10.65 24.03 -7.87
C ASN A 670 -9.18 24.27 -7.56
N MET A 671 -8.33 24.46 -8.58
CA MET A 671 -6.95 24.87 -8.38
C MET A 671 -6.88 26.19 -7.59
N VAL A 672 -7.72 27.18 -7.92
CA VAL A 672 -7.78 28.45 -7.20
C VAL A 672 -8.27 28.26 -5.76
N ALA A 673 -9.32 27.48 -5.54
CA ALA A 673 -9.80 27.17 -4.19
C ALA A 673 -8.71 26.47 -3.35
N HIS A 674 -7.98 25.52 -3.93
CA HIS A 674 -6.87 24.84 -3.28
C HIS A 674 -5.70 25.78 -2.99
N ALA A 675 -5.42 26.75 -3.87
CA ALA A 675 -4.39 27.75 -3.66
C ALA A 675 -4.76 28.68 -2.47
N ILE A 676 -6.03 29.10 -2.38
CA ILE A 676 -6.53 29.88 -1.23
C ILE A 676 -6.44 29.06 0.07
N PHE A 677 -6.94 27.83 0.04
CA PHE A 677 -6.87 26.89 1.17
C PHE A 677 -5.42 26.68 1.65
N SER A 678 -4.50 26.33 0.74
CA SER A 678 -3.09 26.05 1.05
C SER A 678 -2.38 27.29 1.61
N SER A 679 -2.68 28.47 1.07
CA SER A 679 -2.08 29.74 1.51
C SER A 679 -2.58 30.19 2.87
N SER A 680 -3.86 29.95 3.17
CA SER A 680 -4.48 30.31 4.47
C SER A 680 -3.83 29.60 5.67
N ARG A 681 -3.16 28.47 5.43
CA ARG A 681 -2.60 27.59 6.46
C ARG A 681 -1.14 27.87 6.80
N ARG A 682 -0.49 28.78 6.07
CA ARG A 682 0.97 29.00 6.12
C ARG A 682 1.46 29.62 7.42
N ASN A 683 0.60 30.34 8.15
CA ASN A 683 0.92 30.87 9.48
C ASN A 683 0.31 30.05 10.63
N GLY A 684 -0.18 28.84 10.33
CA GLY A 684 -0.80 27.96 11.32
C GLY A 684 -2.18 28.42 11.77
N VAL A 685 -2.64 27.86 12.89
CA VAL A 685 -4.02 28.04 13.37
C VAL A 685 -4.34 29.47 13.83
N ARG A 686 -3.33 30.34 14.01
CA ARG A 686 -3.54 31.78 14.28
C ARG A 686 -4.15 32.52 13.09
N GLY A 687 -4.18 31.90 11.91
CA GLY A 687 -4.46 32.54 10.64
C GLY A 687 -3.28 33.40 10.16
N ILE A 688 -3.35 33.86 8.93
CA ILE A 688 -2.26 34.57 8.25
C ILE A 688 -2.65 36.01 7.94
N PRO A 689 -1.84 37.02 8.31
CA PRO A 689 -2.08 38.42 7.91
C PRO A 689 -2.23 38.55 6.39
N PHE A 690 -3.12 39.43 5.92
CA PHE A 690 -3.32 39.62 4.48
C PHE A 690 -2.01 39.99 3.74
N SER A 691 -1.13 40.76 4.39
CA SER A 691 0.21 41.11 3.89
C SER A 691 1.05 39.90 3.50
N ASP A 692 0.96 38.82 4.28
CA ASP A 692 1.72 37.59 4.08
C ASP A 692 0.93 36.56 3.25
N PHE A 693 -0.40 36.61 3.33
CA PHE A 693 -1.29 35.74 2.57
C PHE A 693 -1.16 35.96 1.07
N LEU A 694 -1.20 37.22 0.60
CA LEU A 694 -1.19 37.50 -0.84
C LEU A 694 0.09 36.98 -1.52
N PRO A 695 1.32 37.20 -1.00
CA PRO A 695 2.53 36.57 -1.54
C PRO A 695 2.46 35.04 -1.56
N CYS A 696 2.00 34.41 -0.46
CA CYS A 696 1.83 32.95 -0.40
C CYS A 696 0.89 32.44 -1.49
N PHE A 697 -0.24 33.13 -1.66
CA PHE A 697 -1.27 32.83 -2.66
C PHE A 697 -0.77 32.99 -4.09
N LEU A 698 0.00 34.04 -4.38
CA LEU A 698 0.66 34.19 -5.68
C LEU A 698 1.67 33.07 -5.94
N GLY A 699 2.38 32.61 -4.90
CA GLY A 699 3.36 31.51 -4.99
C GLY A 699 2.74 30.16 -5.34
N GLU A 700 1.44 29.95 -5.08
CA GLU A 700 0.72 28.72 -5.45
C GLU A 700 0.53 28.57 -6.96
N PHE A 701 0.76 29.63 -7.74
CA PHE A 701 0.66 29.63 -9.20
C PHE A 701 2.03 29.54 -9.92
N GLU A 702 3.12 29.27 -9.19
CA GLU A 702 4.41 28.91 -9.79
C GLU A 702 4.34 27.59 -10.56
N ASP A 703 5.14 27.41 -11.62
CA ASP A 703 5.00 26.24 -12.51
C ASP A 703 5.47 24.93 -11.88
N LYS A 704 6.31 24.96 -10.83
CA LYS A 704 6.91 23.74 -10.27
C LYS A 704 6.94 23.75 -8.75
N ILE A 705 7.66 24.72 -8.19
CA ILE A 705 7.96 24.80 -6.76
C ILE A 705 7.29 26.04 -6.22
N TRP A 706 6.55 25.87 -5.13
CA TRP A 706 5.99 26.97 -4.36
C TRP A 706 7.12 27.81 -3.75
N MET A 707 7.01 29.13 -3.90
CA MET A 707 7.98 30.07 -3.37
C MET A 707 7.43 30.75 -2.12
N LYS A 708 8.17 30.66 -1.00
CA LYS A 708 7.79 31.26 0.28
C LYS A 708 7.80 32.77 0.26
N GLU A 709 8.78 33.35 -0.43
CA GLU A 709 8.99 34.80 -0.52
C GLU A 709 8.78 35.23 -1.96
N VAL A 710 7.51 35.43 -2.33
CA VAL A 710 7.18 36.02 -3.62
C VAL A 710 7.38 37.52 -3.52
N LEU A 711 8.39 38.04 -4.21
CA LEU A 711 8.65 39.46 -4.29
C LEU A 711 7.61 40.12 -5.21
N MET A 712 6.80 41.01 -4.65
CA MET A 712 5.88 41.85 -5.41
C MET A 712 6.60 43.15 -5.79
N VAL A 713 6.66 43.44 -7.08
CA VAL A 713 7.33 44.64 -7.60
C VAL A 713 6.40 45.46 -8.49
N VAL A 714 6.50 46.78 -8.42
CA VAL A 714 5.87 47.69 -9.38
C VAL A 714 6.93 48.15 -10.37
N GLU A 715 6.70 47.91 -11.67
CA GLU A 715 7.56 48.43 -12.74
C GLU A 715 7.43 49.96 -12.80
N THR A 716 8.56 50.67 -12.81
CA THR A 716 8.61 52.12 -13.07
C THR A 716 9.41 52.40 -14.34
N GLU A 717 9.16 53.53 -14.99
CA GLU A 717 9.82 53.91 -16.25
C GLU A 717 11.35 53.98 -16.13
N SER A 718 11.88 54.16 -14.93
CA SER A 718 13.30 54.34 -14.64
C SER A 718 14.00 53.11 -14.03
N ASP A 719 13.28 52.05 -13.64
CA ASP A 719 13.88 50.86 -13.01
C ASP A 719 13.21 49.55 -13.46
N SER A 720 13.92 48.81 -14.32
CA SER A 720 13.50 47.48 -14.80
C SER A 720 13.55 46.38 -13.72
N ASN A 721 14.21 46.64 -12.57
CA ASN A 721 14.15 45.77 -11.39
C ASN A 721 12.92 46.03 -10.52
N GLY A 722 12.19 47.12 -10.76
CA GLY A 722 10.93 47.45 -10.10
C GLY A 722 11.07 47.72 -8.59
N ARG A 723 10.14 48.53 -8.05
CA ARG A 723 10.11 48.83 -6.61
C ARG A 723 9.36 47.74 -5.84
N LEU A 724 9.96 47.20 -4.78
CA LEU A 724 9.29 46.28 -3.86
C LEU A 724 8.09 46.94 -3.18
N ILE A 725 6.98 46.21 -3.10
CA ILE A 725 5.76 46.64 -2.41
C ILE A 725 5.27 45.55 -1.45
N ASP A 726 4.67 45.98 -0.35
CA ASP A 726 3.87 45.13 0.55
C ASP A 726 2.45 44.99 -0.02
N ALA A 727 1.77 43.87 0.24
CA ALA A 727 0.38 43.68 -0.20
C ALA A 727 -0.55 44.76 0.38
N SER A 728 -0.28 45.20 1.61
CA SER A 728 -1.04 46.25 2.28
C SER A 728 -0.98 47.58 1.52
N ASN A 729 0.13 47.89 0.83
CA ASN A 729 0.26 49.10 0.02
C ASN A 729 -0.75 49.14 -1.15
N LEU A 730 -1.26 47.99 -1.60
CA LEU A 730 -2.27 47.92 -2.67
C LEU A 730 -3.63 48.45 -2.21
N LEU A 731 -3.93 48.30 -0.92
CA LEU A 731 -5.21 48.63 -0.31
C LEU A 731 -5.24 50.07 0.24
N GLU A 732 -4.11 50.77 0.21
CA GLU A 732 -3.99 52.12 0.77
C GLU A 732 -5.00 53.10 0.15
N GLY A 733 -5.82 53.70 1.00
CA GLY A 733 -6.85 54.66 0.61
C GLY A 733 -8.13 54.07 0.02
N TYR A 734 -8.26 52.74 -0.09
CA TYR A 734 -9.53 52.09 -0.48
C TYR A 734 -10.38 51.72 0.75
N ASP A 735 -11.71 51.74 0.60
CA ASP A 735 -12.63 51.09 1.54
C ASP A 735 -12.60 49.57 1.34
N ALA A 736 -11.47 48.95 1.66
CA ALA A 736 -11.25 47.52 1.52
C ALA A 736 -11.86 46.71 2.70
N GLY A 737 -12.84 47.27 3.43
CA GLY A 737 -13.39 46.66 4.63
C GLY A 737 -12.35 46.43 5.75
N GLY A 738 -11.22 47.13 5.71
CA GLY A 738 -10.09 46.92 6.61
C GLY A 738 -9.25 45.68 6.28
N LEU A 739 -9.38 45.06 5.10
CA LEU A 739 -8.67 43.83 4.71
C LEU A 739 -7.15 43.87 4.94
N ALA A 740 -6.51 45.03 4.78
CA ALA A 740 -5.07 45.20 4.96
C ALA A 740 -4.58 44.82 6.38
N GLU A 741 -5.41 45.04 7.38
CA GLU A 741 -5.10 44.79 8.79
C GLU A 741 -5.67 43.44 9.28
N ARG A 742 -6.33 42.70 8.39
CA ARG A 742 -7.02 41.46 8.76
C ARG A 742 -6.14 40.24 8.59
N THR A 743 -6.37 39.30 9.49
CA THR A 743 -5.87 37.94 9.41
C THR A 743 -6.85 37.07 8.65
N ILE A 744 -6.42 36.45 7.56
CA ILE A 744 -7.14 35.40 6.85
C ILE A 744 -7.14 34.15 7.75
N PRO A 745 -8.31 33.56 8.06
CA PRO A 745 -8.41 32.42 8.95
C PRO A 745 -7.77 31.14 8.36
N PHE A 746 -7.44 30.18 9.22
CA PHE A 746 -7.12 28.80 8.84
C PHE A 746 -8.36 28.11 8.28
N LEU A 747 -8.40 27.91 6.96
CA LEU A 747 -9.62 27.49 6.27
C LEU A 747 -9.86 25.99 6.35
N ALA A 748 -11.14 25.64 6.51
CA ALA A 748 -11.66 24.31 6.23
C ALA A 748 -11.56 24.00 4.72
N PRO A 749 -11.59 22.71 4.33
CA PRO A 749 -11.81 22.33 2.94
C PRO A 749 -12.99 23.09 2.31
N PRO A 750 -12.98 23.40 1.00
CA PRO A 750 -14.05 24.15 0.37
C PRO A 750 -15.43 23.53 0.63
N ASN A 751 -16.42 24.36 0.92
CA ASN A 751 -17.80 23.96 1.24
C ASN A 751 -17.94 23.00 2.42
N THR A 752 -16.98 23.03 3.35
CA THR A 752 -17.00 22.25 4.59
C THR A 752 -16.87 23.20 5.78
N GLU A 753 -17.51 22.83 6.88
CA GLU A 753 -17.46 23.60 8.12
C GLU A 753 -16.58 22.92 9.17
N TRP A 754 -15.79 23.73 9.89
CA TRP A 754 -15.14 23.27 11.11
C TRP A 754 -16.17 22.88 12.18
N PRO A 755 -15.96 21.77 12.90
CA PRO A 755 -16.81 21.41 14.02
C PRO A 755 -16.82 22.48 15.11
N GLN A 756 -17.95 22.67 15.79
CA GLN A 756 -18.12 23.72 16.80
C GLN A 756 -16.99 23.81 17.84
N PRO A 757 -16.48 22.70 18.42
CA PRO A 757 -15.38 22.78 19.39
C PRO A 757 -14.09 23.38 18.85
N ILE A 758 -13.86 23.33 17.53
CA ILE A 758 -12.73 24.01 16.88
C ILE A 758 -13.04 25.50 16.72
N LEU A 759 -14.26 25.86 16.33
CA LEU A 759 -14.69 27.25 16.19
C LEU A 759 -14.66 28.00 17.52
N ASP A 760 -14.99 27.32 18.63
CA ASP A 760 -14.95 27.89 19.98
C ASP A 760 -13.54 28.34 20.38
N THR A 761 -12.49 27.83 19.72
CA THR A 761 -11.10 28.29 19.97
C THR A 761 -10.79 29.68 19.43
N ASN A 762 -11.70 30.25 18.60
CA ASN A 762 -11.53 31.59 18.04
C ASN A 762 -11.67 32.71 19.08
N THR A 763 -12.41 32.49 20.17
CA THR A 763 -12.69 33.54 21.17
C THR A 763 -11.59 33.64 22.22
N ASP A 764 -11.05 32.51 22.68
CA ASP A 764 -10.21 32.45 23.89
C ASP A 764 -8.85 31.72 23.70
N GLY A 765 -8.54 31.26 22.48
CA GLY A 765 -7.41 30.38 22.19
C GLY A 765 -6.29 30.94 21.30
N GLY A 766 -6.36 32.21 20.90
CA GLY A 766 -5.43 32.80 19.93
C GLY A 766 -5.50 32.18 18.53
N CYS A 767 -6.49 31.30 18.30
CA CYS A 767 -6.74 30.63 17.03
C CYS A 767 -7.68 31.46 16.16
N LYS A 768 -7.68 31.19 14.86
CA LYS A 768 -8.56 31.81 13.88
C LYS A 768 -8.92 30.84 12.78
N PHE A 769 -10.03 30.14 12.95
CA PHE A 769 -10.63 29.21 11.99
C PHE A 769 -11.77 29.86 11.21
N GLY A 770 -11.92 29.49 9.94
CA GLY A 770 -12.93 30.03 9.04
C GLY A 770 -13.23 29.11 7.87
N HIS A 771 -14.07 29.57 6.95
CA HIS A 771 -14.60 28.73 5.87
C HIS A 771 -14.28 29.28 4.50
N LEU A 772 -14.08 28.37 3.56
CA LEU A 772 -13.88 28.65 2.15
C LEU A 772 -15.11 28.18 1.39
N ILE A 773 -15.80 29.09 0.71
CA ILE A 773 -17.06 28.79 0.05
C ILE A 773 -16.85 28.87 -1.47
N ARG A 774 -17.15 27.77 -2.17
CA ARG A 774 -17.34 27.72 -3.62
C ARG A 774 -18.83 27.85 -3.93
N THR A 775 -19.17 28.85 -4.72
CA THR A 775 -20.54 29.29 -4.92
C THR A 775 -21.18 28.76 -6.20
N VAL A 776 -22.51 28.84 -6.25
CA VAL A 776 -23.28 28.66 -7.48
C VAL A 776 -23.26 29.94 -8.32
N ASN A 777 -23.50 29.83 -9.62
CA ASN A 777 -23.39 30.95 -10.57
C ASN A 777 -24.32 32.13 -10.21
N GLU A 778 -25.45 31.88 -9.54
CA GLU A 778 -26.38 32.93 -9.09
C GLU A 778 -25.73 33.90 -8.09
N GLU A 779 -24.69 33.48 -7.37
CA GLU A 779 -23.94 34.35 -6.45
C GLU A 779 -23.02 35.33 -7.18
N ARG A 780 -22.82 35.21 -8.50
CA ARG A 780 -21.99 36.13 -9.30
C ARG A 780 -20.56 36.29 -8.76
N CYS A 781 -20.07 35.23 -8.11
CA CYS A 781 -18.67 34.95 -7.75
C CYS A 781 -18.49 33.44 -7.81
N ASP A 782 -17.24 32.97 -7.89
CA ASP A 782 -16.93 31.53 -7.91
C ASP A 782 -16.47 31.02 -6.53
N VAL A 783 -15.74 31.86 -5.78
CA VAL A 783 -15.21 31.51 -4.45
C VAL A 783 -15.22 32.72 -3.53
N TYR A 784 -15.45 32.56 -2.23
CA TYR A 784 -15.20 33.61 -1.23
C TYR A 784 -14.68 33.04 0.09
N VAL A 785 -14.00 33.89 0.86
CA VAL A 785 -13.48 33.56 2.19
C VAL A 785 -14.39 34.17 3.26
N GLN A 786 -14.82 33.37 4.22
CA GLN A 786 -15.66 33.80 5.34
C GLN A 786 -14.88 33.83 6.65
N ASP A 787 -14.91 34.99 7.32
CA ASP A 787 -14.42 35.18 8.69
C ASP A 787 -15.61 35.13 9.65
N LEU A 788 -15.71 34.06 10.44
CA LEU A 788 -16.84 33.85 11.34
C LEU A 788 -16.86 34.79 12.54
N ALA A 789 -15.73 35.45 12.85
CA ALA A 789 -15.67 36.44 13.93
C ALA A 789 -16.45 37.71 13.59
N LYS A 790 -16.68 37.98 12.30
CA LYS A 790 -17.46 39.13 11.83
C LYS A 790 -18.72 38.62 11.17
N LYS A 791 -19.88 39.24 11.46
CA LYS A 791 -21.17 38.92 10.81
C LYS A 791 -21.22 39.36 9.33
N GLU A 792 -20.07 39.49 8.68
CA GLU A 792 -19.93 39.85 7.28
C GLU A 792 -20.01 38.60 6.40
N LYS A 793 -20.47 38.78 5.16
CA LYS A 793 -20.65 37.66 4.23
C LYS A 793 -19.31 37.14 3.68
N ALA A 794 -18.36 38.02 3.37
CA ALA A 794 -17.05 37.65 2.82
C ALA A 794 -15.95 38.67 3.14
N MET A 795 -14.71 38.20 3.33
CA MET A 795 -13.52 39.06 3.41
C MET A 795 -13.10 39.61 2.04
N PHE A 796 -13.13 38.75 1.03
CA PHE A 796 -12.97 39.06 -0.38
C PHE A 796 -13.64 37.97 -1.22
N VAL A 797 -13.99 38.32 -2.45
CA VAL A 797 -14.61 37.42 -3.42
C VAL A 797 -13.65 37.14 -4.58
N CYS A 798 -13.77 35.97 -5.19
CA CYS A 798 -12.95 35.53 -6.30
C CYS A 798 -13.79 35.14 -7.51
N GLU A 799 -13.26 35.45 -8.68
CA GLU A 799 -13.85 35.14 -9.98
C GLU A 799 -12.78 34.53 -10.88
N CYS A 800 -13.02 33.30 -11.33
CA CYS A 800 -12.10 32.47 -12.09
C CYS A 800 -12.51 32.48 -13.56
N LYS A 801 -11.57 32.75 -14.45
CA LYS A 801 -11.80 32.83 -15.90
C LYS A 801 -10.72 32.06 -16.66
N TYR A 802 -11.03 30.82 -16.98
CA TYR A 802 -10.21 29.99 -17.86
C TYR A 802 -10.73 30.05 -19.29
N ARG A 803 -9.96 30.68 -20.19
CA ARG A 803 -10.24 30.76 -21.64
C ARG A 803 -8.92 30.75 -22.40
N GLU A 804 -8.95 30.21 -23.64
CA GLU A 804 -7.83 30.35 -24.58
C GLU A 804 -7.64 31.80 -25.01
N GLU A 805 -8.75 32.52 -25.19
CA GLU A 805 -8.74 33.95 -25.48
C GLU A 805 -8.39 34.77 -24.24
N LYS A 806 -7.62 35.83 -24.48
CA LYS A 806 -7.24 36.79 -23.43
C LYS A 806 -8.47 37.53 -22.91
N ILE A 807 -8.56 37.66 -21.59
CA ILE A 807 -9.66 38.39 -20.93
C ILE A 807 -9.54 39.89 -21.23
N ASP A 808 -10.64 40.50 -21.65
CA ASP A 808 -10.72 41.92 -21.96
C ASP A 808 -11.43 42.76 -20.88
N VAL A 809 -11.41 44.08 -21.07
CA VAL A 809 -12.03 45.02 -20.13
C VAL A 809 -13.55 44.85 -20.06
N GLY A 810 -14.19 44.35 -21.12
CA GLY A 810 -15.63 44.08 -21.17
C GLY A 810 -16.00 42.94 -20.24
N VAL A 811 -15.24 41.84 -20.26
CA VAL A 811 -15.43 40.71 -19.35
C VAL A 811 -15.24 41.13 -17.89
N VAL A 812 -14.15 41.84 -17.58
CA VAL A 812 -13.91 42.34 -16.21
C VAL A 812 -15.03 43.29 -15.77
N THR A 813 -15.49 44.17 -16.65
CA THR A 813 -16.62 45.06 -16.36
C THR A 813 -17.90 44.27 -16.07
N GLY A 814 -18.18 43.22 -16.84
CA GLY A 814 -19.35 42.36 -16.62
C GLY A 814 -19.32 41.60 -15.30
N ILE A 815 -18.14 41.21 -14.83
CA ILE A 815 -17.94 40.64 -13.48
C ILE A 815 -18.30 41.68 -12.42
N LEU A 816 -17.74 42.89 -12.52
CA LEU A 816 -17.99 43.97 -11.56
C LEU A 816 -19.46 44.37 -11.50
N ASP A 817 -20.15 44.43 -12.64
CA ASP A 817 -21.60 44.69 -12.70
C ASP A 817 -22.41 43.56 -12.06
N GLY A 818 -21.99 42.31 -12.27
CA GLY A 818 -22.58 41.15 -11.61
C GLY A 818 -22.49 41.24 -10.09
N LEU A 819 -21.30 41.52 -9.58
CA LEU A 819 -21.05 41.71 -8.15
C LEU A 819 -21.83 42.90 -7.59
N GLN A 820 -21.82 44.04 -8.27
CA GLN A 820 -22.59 45.20 -7.82
C GLN A 820 -24.09 44.90 -7.75
N LYS A 821 -24.63 44.12 -8.69
CA LYS A 821 -26.05 43.72 -8.67
C LYS A 821 -26.37 42.74 -7.54
N ARG A 822 -25.50 41.75 -7.28
CA ARG A 822 -25.79 40.64 -6.34
C ARG A 822 -25.34 40.91 -4.91
N TRP A 823 -24.23 41.61 -4.74
CA TRP A 823 -23.58 41.89 -3.45
C TRP A 823 -23.65 43.36 -3.05
N GLY A 824 -23.92 44.28 -3.98
CA GLY A 824 -24.06 45.70 -3.67
C GLY A 824 -22.83 46.27 -2.94
N GLU A 825 -23.03 46.80 -1.74
CA GLU A 825 -21.97 47.35 -0.90
C GLU A 825 -21.19 46.30 -0.09
N GLU A 826 -21.64 45.05 -0.05
CA GLU A 826 -20.98 43.99 0.72
C GLU A 826 -19.64 43.56 0.11
N TRP A 827 -19.48 43.67 -1.22
CA TRP A 827 -18.20 43.38 -1.86
C TRP A 827 -17.32 44.64 -1.88
N LYS A 828 -16.08 44.50 -1.37
CA LYS A 828 -15.07 45.57 -1.31
C LYS A 828 -13.84 45.28 -2.15
N VAL A 829 -13.40 44.03 -2.13
CA VAL A 829 -12.25 43.53 -2.91
C VAL A 829 -12.68 42.31 -3.70
N VAL A 830 -12.40 42.32 -5.01
CA VAL A 830 -12.54 41.15 -5.88
C VAL A 830 -11.18 40.74 -6.41
N VAL A 831 -10.88 39.45 -6.35
CA VAL A 831 -9.73 38.84 -7.01
C VAL A 831 -10.21 38.14 -8.27
N VAL A 832 -9.74 38.58 -9.44
CA VAL A 832 -10.05 37.97 -10.73
C VAL A 832 -8.85 37.15 -11.18
N ILE A 833 -9.02 35.83 -11.27
CA ILE A 833 -7.96 34.91 -11.65
C ILE A 833 -8.19 34.49 -13.11
N CYS A 834 -7.20 34.68 -13.97
CA CYS A 834 -7.31 34.35 -15.38
C CYS A 834 -6.00 33.79 -15.97
N THR A 835 -6.11 33.11 -17.11
CA THR A 835 -4.97 32.64 -17.90
C THR A 835 -4.12 33.82 -18.41
N GLU A 836 -4.75 34.73 -19.16
CA GLU A 836 -4.11 35.91 -19.70
C GLU A 836 -5.08 37.11 -19.81
N LEU A 837 -4.56 38.32 -19.61
CA LEU A 837 -5.29 39.59 -19.73
C LEU A 837 -4.78 40.39 -20.94
N THR A 838 -5.71 40.94 -21.73
CA THR A 838 -5.41 41.93 -22.78
C THR A 838 -4.95 43.27 -22.18
N ASN A 839 -4.34 44.12 -23.02
CA ASN A 839 -4.06 45.51 -22.65
C ASN A 839 -5.34 46.35 -22.71
N PHE A 840 -5.74 46.93 -21.58
CA PHE A 840 -6.95 47.76 -21.52
C PHE A 840 -6.69 49.14 -22.11
N ARG A 841 -7.54 49.56 -23.05
CA ARG A 841 -7.46 50.91 -23.67
C ARG A 841 -8.39 51.94 -23.02
N ALA A 842 -9.40 51.52 -22.25
CA ALA A 842 -10.39 52.42 -21.65
C ALA A 842 -11.04 51.83 -20.38
N TRP A 843 -10.49 52.14 -19.20
CA TRP A 843 -11.12 51.83 -17.91
C TRP A 843 -12.14 52.93 -17.54
N LYS A 844 -13.42 52.57 -17.40
CA LYS A 844 -14.52 53.53 -17.18
C LYS A 844 -15.02 53.60 -15.73
N ARG A 845 -14.50 52.77 -14.82
CA ARG A 845 -14.95 52.68 -13.42
C ARG A 845 -14.07 53.56 -12.54
N GLN A 846 -14.36 54.86 -12.50
CA GLN A 846 -13.49 55.86 -11.86
C GLN A 846 -13.28 55.65 -10.35
N ASN A 847 -14.20 54.96 -9.68
CA ASN A 847 -14.12 54.67 -8.24
C ASN A 847 -13.60 53.27 -7.89
N ILE A 848 -13.29 52.45 -8.90
CA ILE A 848 -12.80 51.07 -8.73
C ILE A 848 -11.38 50.98 -9.28
N GLY A 849 -10.43 50.69 -8.39
CA GLY A 849 -9.05 50.43 -8.77
C GLY A 849 -8.90 49.07 -9.45
N CYS A 850 -7.94 48.96 -10.35
CA CYS A 850 -7.59 47.71 -11.01
C CYS A 850 -6.08 47.54 -11.06
N VAL A 851 -5.56 46.55 -10.33
CA VAL A 851 -4.16 46.16 -10.34
C VAL A 851 -4.01 44.77 -10.94
N LYS A 852 -2.98 44.56 -11.76
CA LYS A 852 -2.71 43.30 -12.43
C LYS A 852 -1.39 42.72 -11.97
N PHE A 853 -1.43 41.46 -11.54
CA PHE A 853 -0.28 40.63 -11.24
C PHE A 853 0.03 39.69 -12.40
N LYS A 854 1.28 39.75 -12.88
CA LYS A 854 1.83 38.81 -13.86
C LYS A 854 3.13 38.22 -13.33
N ARG A 855 3.44 36.98 -13.68
CA ARG A 855 4.73 36.38 -13.32
C ARG A 855 5.87 37.05 -14.08
N SER A 856 7.00 37.26 -13.39
CA SER A 856 8.26 37.60 -14.03
C SER A 856 8.89 36.37 -14.72
N LYS A 857 9.89 36.62 -15.58
CA LYS A 857 10.78 35.55 -16.07
C LYS A 857 11.58 34.90 -14.92
N ARG A 858 11.81 35.64 -13.83
CA ARG A 858 12.46 35.13 -12.61
C ARG A 858 11.41 34.52 -11.68
N ALA A 859 11.59 33.26 -11.31
CA ALA A 859 10.72 32.57 -10.35
C ALA A 859 10.75 33.28 -8.99
N GLY A 860 9.63 33.25 -8.26
CA GLY A 860 9.48 33.94 -6.97
C GLY A 860 9.37 35.46 -7.09
N ARG A 861 9.09 36.00 -8.29
CA ARG A 861 8.89 37.44 -8.51
C ARG A 861 7.62 37.68 -9.32
N MET A 862 6.71 38.47 -8.75
CA MET A 862 5.45 38.88 -9.36
C MET A 862 5.46 40.38 -9.61
N ILE A 863 5.02 40.75 -10.81
CA ILE A 863 4.99 42.14 -11.26
C ILE A 863 3.55 42.65 -11.12
N ALA A 864 3.37 43.69 -10.31
CA ALA A 864 2.13 44.41 -10.08
C ALA A 864 2.09 45.67 -10.95
N ASN A 865 1.17 45.69 -11.92
CA ASN A 865 0.97 46.83 -12.82
C ASN A 865 -0.43 47.40 -12.59
N TRP A 866 -0.52 48.68 -12.24
CA TRP A 866 -1.80 49.37 -12.16
C TRP A 866 -2.37 49.56 -13.56
N VAL A 867 -3.51 48.94 -13.80
CA VAL A 867 -4.32 49.16 -15.00
C VAL A 867 -5.08 50.48 -14.87
N PHE A 868 -5.59 50.75 -13.67
CA PHE A 868 -6.14 52.04 -13.29
C PHE A 868 -6.07 52.20 -11.76
N GLN A 869 -5.61 53.35 -11.29
CA GLN A 869 -5.61 53.70 -9.87
C GLN A 869 -6.33 55.04 -9.69
N PRO A 870 -7.52 55.07 -9.04
CA PRO A 870 -8.20 56.30 -8.70
C PRO A 870 -7.34 57.21 -7.82
N LYS A 871 -7.65 58.52 -7.87
CA LYS A 871 -7.09 59.48 -6.90
C LYS A 871 -7.51 59.07 -5.48
N PRO A 872 -6.71 59.36 -4.44
CA PRO A 872 -6.97 58.87 -3.09
C PRO A 872 -8.40 59.11 -2.56
N LYS A 873 -9.02 60.26 -2.89
CA LYS A 873 -10.40 60.60 -2.46
C LYS A 873 -11.50 59.86 -3.22
N GLU A 874 -11.17 59.19 -4.32
CA GLU A 874 -12.10 58.51 -5.23
C GLU A 874 -12.00 56.97 -5.10
N ARG A 875 -11.08 56.47 -4.28
CA ARG A 875 -10.84 55.03 -4.09
C ARG A 875 -11.94 54.41 -3.23
N VAL A 876 -12.80 53.58 -3.84
CA VAL A 876 -13.88 52.88 -3.12
C VAL A 876 -13.64 51.39 -3.09
N LYS A 877 -13.53 50.72 -4.24
CA LYS A 877 -13.36 49.26 -4.34
C LYS A 877 -12.09 48.91 -5.13
N LEU A 878 -11.59 47.68 -4.95
CA LEU A 878 -10.40 47.21 -5.66
C LEU A 878 -10.64 45.88 -6.39
N ALA A 879 -10.22 45.82 -7.65
CA ALA A 879 -10.07 44.60 -8.43
C ALA A 879 -8.59 44.22 -8.53
N ILE A 880 -8.26 43.02 -8.06
CA ILE A 880 -6.92 42.43 -8.15
C ILE A 880 -6.96 41.34 -9.23
N ILE A 881 -6.31 41.56 -10.36
CA ILE A 881 -6.24 40.58 -11.44
C ILE A 881 -4.97 39.74 -11.29
N ILE A 882 -5.07 38.42 -11.26
CA ILE A 882 -3.93 37.50 -11.20
C ILE A 882 -3.85 36.69 -12.49
N GLN A 883 -2.76 36.84 -13.23
CA GLN A 883 -2.47 36.05 -14.43
C GLN A 883 -1.68 34.79 -14.06
N THR A 884 -2.27 33.61 -14.24
CA THR A 884 -1.64 32.32 -13.89
C THR A 884 -0.90 31.67 -15.06
N GLY A 885 -1.17 32.09 -16.30
CA GLY A 885 -0.84 31.32 -17.51
C GLY A 885 -1.68 30.05 -17.64
N LEU A 886 -1.42 29.28 -18.70
CA LEU A 886 -2.06 27.98 -18.91
C LEU A 886 -1.57 26.94 -17.89
N ILE A 887 -2.46 26.01 -17.55
CA ILE A 887 -2.10 24.74 -16.90
C ILE A 887 -1.66 23.82 -18.04
N THR A 888 -0.39 23.42 -18.05
CA THR A 888 0.21 22.57 -19.09
C THR A 888 0.34 21.15 -18.63
#